data_AF-A0A1J5HTQ8-F1
#
_entry.id   AF-A0A1J5HTQ8-F1
#
_cell.length_a   1.000
_cell.length_b   1.000
_cell.length_c   1.000
_cell.angle_alpha   90.00
_cell.angle_beta   90.00
_cell.angle_gamma   90.00
#
_symmetry.space_group_name_H-M   'P 1'
#
loop_
_entity.id
_entity.type
_entity.pdbx_description
1 polymer ?
#
loop_
_entity_poly.entity_id
_entity_poly.type
_entity_poly.pdbx_seq_one_letter_code
_entity_poly.pdbx_strand_id
1 'polypeptide(L)'
;MKKLIIPLLMLLMANFTFAQTSTAPAAGDGTMGNPWQIATLDNLYWLSQTPAEWVTGKYFVQSADIDATMLSPFPGIGSQATPFAGAYDGGGFQISNMHTESSTLGQPSGCFNAVSGATLSNIHLTNITCSSFYFAGALCGTAENSTITRCTSSGEVTAFMLGGGLIGMATSNTITKCASTANVTGSGFGMASDTEAGAMGGLIGSIAGSQASNTISDCYAKGIISGGQSIGGIIGLGGTDGNGDIDPTQGFTMTNCYAAAQLTATGVDGGSPAVPGGLFGHTGNTGSNISIISSYFDNTLEPNTLPTGGTGKTTAEMKTQSTFNGWDFATAPIWEIDASKNNGLPYLAWQVFASAAQPMQLVFTTTDFNQSIQLPLYGTVNCTVDWGDGTANEDFTTEGNKPHTFFEAGTYTVEISGSLTHFGDSENGAWSGSDFLTEVSDFGNLGLTSLNSAFYGAIILTSVPAILPSTVTDLSSCFSSGQSGTFTNLNLWDVSNVTSMNRMFSGNESFNQSLNNWDVSSVTDMYKMFYGAMAFNRPLNNWVVSNVTNMSSMFYGAESFNQALNNWDVSKVTRMRSMFRGAESFNQPLIDWIVSGVTNMSNMFEGAMTFNQPLNNWNVSNVTNMAYMFTDAESFNQPLNNWDVSAVEVMESMFDGVTLSTTNYDVILKAWAAQTVKPNVIFGVGDNQYSAGAAATARGVLSGEPNHWEIYDGGELASSTTDITTSTTASTQTLTPSSDIIVTSTGSMVIDQNTAVNTVTVQVGGKLTVNSGRTLNATVTLESSASGTGTLVDNYSIPTLTATVQQYLPQGRNWYVSVPTSSGNTSSFIGAGLASSVSYYNEVGGAWVDDYTGAMTAGRGYVAISAAGAGSATNNTSFSGTLNSGNVPVTLTRTGTSGFAGYNLIANPYPSYVNPMAALNALNVEKTIWYRTKGATYKFETVNVASGVGTNAAGTGQVTGYIPPFQAFWVRTNVTGQVLTFTNAMREHANPSGVTTTLLKAPSASAQAITRLKINGNTGTDETVLYFNTAASNSFDDYDSRKIFENDDFTIPEIYTQVGNEKLVINGLNTVQYETEIPLGFVVKQAGDFSISVNEFSNFETGIRLILKDKLYPTKETELSTEMAYNFSVSTANASSNRFSLLFRAPGVATVLRAAEKLNAQVFVNAANQISIVAPEKANYAIYNTVGMLLENATVNSKLQTANCKLQTGLYLVELSANGEKLTTRVIIK
;
A
#
# COMPACT_ATOMS: atom_id res chain seq x y z
N MET A 1 -13.06 -80.27 49.27
CA MET A 1 -11.75 -79.65 48.98
C MET A 1 -11.90 -78.17 48.59
N LYS A 2 -12.45 -77.31 49.48
CA LYS A 2 -12.64 -75.86 49.22
C LYS A 2 -12.33 -74.99 50.46
N LYS A 3 -11.47 -75.46 51.37
CA LYS A 3 -11.11 -74.74 52.61
C LYS A 3 -9.59 -74.58 52.84
N LEU A 4 -8.77 -74.58 51.78
CA LEU A 4 -7.31 -74.44 51.91
C LEU A 4 -6.66 -73.45 50.94
N ILE A 5 -7.42 -72.73 50.11
CA ILE A 5 -6.84 -71.84 49.07
C ILE A 5 -6.77 -70.37 49.52
N ILE A 6 -7.60 -69.94 50.47
CA ILE A 6 -7.66 -68.53 50.89
C ILE A 6 -6.44 -68.10 51.76
N PRO A 7 -5.91 -68.92 52.70
CA PRO A 7 -4.71 -68.53 53.44
C PRO A 7 -3.42 -68.59 52.59
N LEU A 8 -3.43 -69.37 51.51
CA LEU A 8 -2.26 -69.51 50.62
C LEU A 8 -2.19 -68.37 49.59
N LEU A 9 -3.33 -67.79 49.20
CA LEU A 9 -3.35 -66.60 48.33
C LEU A 9 -2.92 -65.32 49.08
N MET A 10 -3.24 -65.20 50.38
CA MET A 10 -2.81 -64.05 51.20
C MET A 10 -1.31 -64.08 51.55
N LEU A 11 -0.67 -65.25 51.59
CA LEU A 11 0.77 -65.36 51.85
C LEU A 11 1.63 -65.16 50.58
N LEU A 12 1.03 -65.28 49.38
CA LEU A 12 1.72 -65.14 48.08
C LEU A 12 1.67 -63.73 47.48
N MET A 13 0.89 -62.80 48.05
CA MET A 13 0.90 -61.38 47.65
C MET A 13 1.88 -60.51 48.45
N ALA A 14 2.60 -61.06 49.43
CA ALA A 14 3.41 -60.27 50.36
C ALA A 14 4.88 -60.06 49.93
N ASN A 15 5.30 -60.35 48.68
CA ASN A 15 6.71 -60.19 48.27
C ASN A 15 6.93 -59.88 46.78
N PHE A 16 6.03 -59.14 46.14
CA PHE A 16 6.36 -58.42 44.90
C PHE A 16 6.39 -56.92 45.19
N THR A 17 7.46 -56.46 45.82
CA THR A 17 7.86 -55.06 45.71
C THR A 17 8.36 -54.85 44.29
N PHE A 18 7.50 -54.36 43.39
CA PHE A 18 8.01 -53.62 42.24
C PHE A 18 8.70 -52.39 42.83
N ALA A 19 10.02 -52.27 42.65
CA ALA A 19 10.72 -51.08 43.09
C ALA A 19 10.15 -49.90 42.28
N GLN A 20 9.52 -48.93 42.97
CA GLN A 20 9.06 -47.70 42.33
C GLN A 20 10.23 -47.06 41.58
N THR A 21 10.04 -46.75 40.30
CA THR A 21 11.07 -46.14 39.47
C THR A 21 11.09 -44.63 39.69
N SER A 22 12.22 -44.11 40.20
CA SER A 22 12.46 -42.66 40.29
C SER A 22 12.88 -42.14 38.91
N THR A 23 11.96 -41.47 38.21
CA THR A 23 12.17 -40.97 36.84
C THR A 23 11.92 -39.48 36.76
N ALA A 24 12.93 -38.71 36.33
CA ALA A 24 12.76 -37.29 36.05
C ALA A 24 11.70 -37.05 34.96
N PRO A 25 10.91 -35.96 35.04
CA PRO A 25 10.02 -35.57 33.95
C PRO A 25 10.75 -35.49 32.61
N ALA A 26 10.13 -36.01 31.55
CA ALA A 26 10.66 -35.87 30.20
C ALA A 26 10.47 -34.45 29.62
N ALA A 27 9.56 -33.66 30.22
CA ALA A 27 9.23 -32.30 29.81
C ALA A 27 9.48 -31.30 30.94
N GLY A 28 9.91 -30.10 30.55
CA GLY A 28 10.39 -29.06 31.46
C GLY A 28 11.92 -29.04 31.58
N ASP A 29 12.46 -27.96 32.13
CA ASP A 29 13.85 -27.84 32.60
C ASP A 29 13.95 -27.26 34.03
N GLY A 30 12.80 -27.00 34.65
CA GLY A 30 12.70 -26.46 36.00
C GLY A 30 12.85 -24.94 36.08
N THR A 31 12.90 -24.23 34.95
CA THR A 31 12.88 -22.77 34.91
C THR A 31 11.45 -22.22 34.91
N MET A 32 11.28 -20.94 35.22
CA MET A 32 9.95 -20.28 35.25
C MET A 32 9.23 -20.34 33.89
N GLY A 33 9.99 -20.27 32.79
CA GLY A 33 9.42 -20.34 31.43
C GLY A 33 9.15 -21.77 30.95
N ASN A 34 9.69 -22.77 31.64
CA ASN A 34 9.58 -24.18 31.27
C ASN A 34 9.65 -25.08 32.52
N PRO A 35 8.64 -25.02 33.41
CA PRO A 35 8.65 -25.77 34.66
C PRO A 35 8.65 -27.28 34.40
N TRP A 36 9.23 -28.04 35.34
CA TRP A 36 9.19 -29.49 35.32
C TRP A 36 7.74 -30.00 35.39
N GLN A 37 7.34 -30.86 34.46
CA GLN A 37 5.97 -31.37 34.34
C GLN A 37 5.79 -32.65 35.17
N ILE A 38 5.16 -32.57 36.34
CA ILE A 38 4.93 -33.71 37.22
C ILE A 38 3.62 -34.40 36.80
N ALA A 39 3.73 -35.41 35.93
CA ALA A 39 2.58 -36.08 35.32
C ALA A 39 2.26 -37.45 35.93
N THR A 40 3.19 -38.04 36.68
CA THR A 40 3.10 -39.44 37.14
C THR A 40 3.63 -39.61 38.56
N LEU A 41 3.25 -40.71 39.20
CA LEU A 41 3.80 -41.10 40.51
C LEU A 41 5.33 -41.22 40.49
N ASP A 42 5.92 -41.69 39.39
CA ASP A 42 7.37 -41.77 39.19
C ASP A 42 8.04 -40.40 39.23
N ASN A 43 7.41 -39.39 38.62
CA ASN A 43 7.93 -38.02 38.60
C ASN A 43 7.84 -37.36 39.98
N LEU A 44 6.73 -37.57 40.67
CA LEU A 44 6.53 -37.06 42.03
C LEU A 44 7.51 -37.74 43.01
N TYR A 45 7.72 -39.04 42.86
CA TYR A 45 8.72 -39.79 43.61
C TYR A 45 10.14 -39.31 43.28
N TRP A 46 10.47 -39.05 42.02
CA TRP A 46 11.75 -38.46 41.65
C TRP A 46 12.02 -37.12 42.33
N LEU A 47 11.03 -36.24 42.36
CA LEU A 47 11.16 -34.95 43.04
C LEU A 47 11.43 -35.15 44.54
N SER A 48 10.75 -36.12 45.18
CA SER A 48 11.00 -36.46 46.59
C SER A 48 12.40 -37.02 46.87
N GLN A 49 13.13 -37.45 45.84
CA GLN A 49 14.45 -38.05 45.96
C GLN A 49 15.57 -37.15 45.39
N THR A 50 15.27 -35.91 44.98
CA THR A 50 16.23 -35.04 44.28
C THR A 50 16.44 -33.69 44.98
N PRO A 51 17.22 -33.64 46.07
CA PRO A 51 17.47 -32.40 46.82
C PRO A 51 18.09 -31.24 46.04
N ALA A 52 18.79 -31.54 44.94
CA ALA A 52 19.36 -30.52 44.06
C ALA A 52 18.28 -29.66 43.36
N GLU A 53 17.05 -30.18 43.26
CA GLU A 53 15.92 -29.52 42.61
C GLU A 53 15.01 -28.81 43.63
N TRP A 54 15.33 -28.85 44.93
CA TRP A 54 14.58 -28.21 46.00
C TRP A 54 14.96 -26.75 46.25
N VAL A 55 15.81 -26.16 45.42
CA VAL A 55 16.36 -24.82 45.62
C VAL A 55 15.48 -23.71 45.01
N THR A 56 15.67 -22.48 45.48
CA THR A 56 15.01 -21.30 44.90
C THR A 56 15.27 -21.18 43.40
N GLY A 57 14.25 -20.75 42.65
CA GLY A 57 14.32 -20.61 41.20
C GLY A 57 14.03 -21.90 40.42
N LYS A 58 13.62 -22.97 41.11
CA LYS A 58 13.09 -24.20 40.51
C LYS A 58 11.56 -24.18 40.50
N TYR A 59 10.98 -24.50 39.35
CA TYR A 59 9.54 -24.45 39.09
C TYR A 59 9.02 -25.80 38.63
N PHE A 60 7.91 -26.23 39.23
CA PHE A 60 7.24 -27.50 38.97
C PHE A 60 5.76 -27.22 38.74
N VAL A 61 5.18 -27.92 37.77
CA VAL A 61 3.73 -27.91 37.56
C VAL A 61 3.23 -29.34 37.42
N GLN A 62 2.19 -29.70 38.16
CA GLN A 62 1.50 -30.96 37.99
C GLN A 62 0.60 -30.88 36.76
N SER A 63 0.64 -31.93 35.94
CA SER A 63 -0.06 -31.95 34.64
C SER A 63 -1.06 -33.10 34.50
N ALA A 64 -1.28 -33.87 35.58
CA ALA A 64 -2.25 -34.96 35.63
C ALA A 64 -2.56 -35.32 37.09
N ASP A 65 -3.68 -35.99 37.33
CA ASP A 65 -3.99 -36.61 38.62
C ASP A 65 -2.99 -37.72 38.95
N ILE A 66 -2.58 -37.81 40.23
CA ILE A 66 -1.58 -38.78 40.69
C ILE A 66 -2.17 -39.62 41.84
N ASP A 67 -2.36 -40.91 41.58
CA ASP A 67 -2.68 -41.89 42.62
C ASP A 67 -1.40 -42.44 43.25
N ALA A 68 -1.18 -42.17 44.54
CA ALA A 68 0.01 -42.57 45.28
C ALA A 68 -0.15 -43.90 46.04
N THR A 69 -1.23 -44.65 45.80
CA THR A 69 -1.51 -45.95 46.48
C THR A 69 -0.33 -46.92 46.43
N MET A 70 0.40 -46.96 45.31
CA MET A 70 1.50 -47.91 45.09
C MET A 70 2.79 -47.54 45.84
N LEU A 71 2.87 -46.36 46.47
CA LEU A 71 4.06 -45.84 47.14
C LEU A 71 3.73 -45.45 48.59
N SER A 72 3.80 -46.44 49.48
CA SER A 72 3.42 -46.30 50.90
C SER A 72 4.49 -46.93 51.81
N PRO A 73 5.22 -46.14 52.63
CA PRO A 73 5.13 -44.69 52.74
C PRO A 73 5.82 -43.93 51.60
N PHE A 74 5.21 -42.83 51.18
CA PHE A 74 5.82 -41.77 50.39
C PHE A 74 6.85 -41.02 51.27
N PRO A 75 8.08 -40.79 50.78
CA PRO A 75 9.16 -40.23 51.60
C PRO A 75 9.01 -38.73 51.90
N GLY A 76 8.10 -38.03 51.22
CA GLY A 76 7.89 -36.59 51.34
C GLY A 76 8.96 -35.76 50.62
N ILE A 77 8.58 -34.56 50.15
CA ILE A 77 9.49 -33.62 49.46
C ILE A 77 10.11 -32.65 50.46
N GLY A 78 11.42 -32.44 50.40
CA GLY A 78 12.12 -31.63 51.38
C GLY A 78 12.39 -32.39 52.69
N SER A 79 13.20 -31.78 53.54
CA SER A 79 13.53 -32.27 54.88
C SER A 79 13.87 -31.10 55.79
N GLN A 80 13.93 -31.31 57.10
CA GLN A 80 14.30 -30.25 58.03
C GLN A 80 15.72 -29.69 57.77
N ALA A 81 16.65 -30.53 57.30
CA ALA A 81 18.02 -30.11 56.98
C ALA A 81 18.12 -29.41 55.60
N THR A 82 17.32 -29.88 54.63
CA THR A 82 17.26 -29.34 53.28
C THR A 82 15.79 -29.14 52.89
N PRO A 83 15.17 -28.02 53.29
CA PRO A 83 13.77 -27.76 52.99
C PRO A 83 13.57 -27.49 51.49
N PHE A 84 12.36 -27.73 51.01
CA PHE A 84 11.98 -27.32 49.67
C PHE A 84 11.77 -25.81 49.60
N ALA A 85 12.40 -25.15 48.64
CA ALA A 85 12.42 -23.71 48.42
C ALA A 85 12.02 -23.30 46.99
N GLY A 86 11.54 -24.26 46.19
CA GLY A 86 11.05 -24.04 44.83
C GLY A 86 9.60 -23.56 44.79
N ALA A 87 9.06 -23.44 43.57
CA ALA A 87 7.66 -23.19 43.29
C ALA A 87 6.99 -24.46 42.74
N TYR A 88 5.96 -24.96 43.42
CA TYR A 88 5.18 -26.11 42.96
C TYR A 88 3.72 -25.70 42.75
N ASP A 89 3.27 -25.79 41.50
CA ASP A 89 1.89 -25.56 41.10
C ASP A 89 1.19 -26.90 40.82
N GLY A 90 0.16 -27.25 41.60
CA GLY A 90 -0.62 -28.47 41.41
C GLY A 90 -1.54 -28.45 40.18
N GLY A 91 -1.65 -27.32 39.48
CA GLY A 91 -2.38 -27.24 38.20
C GLY A 91 -3.89 -27.51 38.28
N GLY A 92 -4.46 -27.61 39.48
CA GLY A 92 -5.85 -28.03 39.69
C GLY A 92 -6.08 -29.55 39.68
N PHE A 93 -5.01 -30.35 39.56
CA PHE A 93 -5.05 -31.80 39.62
C PHE A 93 -4.97 -32.31 41.07
N GLN A 94 -5.43 -33.54 41.30
CA GLN A 94 -5.40 -34.18 42.60
C GLN A 94 -4.21 -35.13 42.78
N ILE A 95 -3.70 -35.21 44.01
CA ILE A 95 -2.83 -36.29 44.49
C ILE A 95 -3.65 -37.09 45.50
N SER A 96 -3.94 -38.35 45.18
CA SER A 96 -4.82 -39.20 45.97
C SER A 96 -4.08 -40.31 46.70
N ASN A 97 -4.64 -40.77 47.83
CA ASN A 97 -4.24 -42.01 48.52
C ASN A 97 -2.77 -42.05 48.99
N MET A 98 -2.15 -40.90 49.21
CA MET A 98 -0.77 -40.83 49.68
C MET A 98 -0.69 -41.18 51.16
N HIS A 99 0.23 -42.09 51.51
CA HIS A 99 0.61 -42.36 52.90
C HIS A 99 1.98 -41.77 53.19
N THR A 100 2.11 -40.90 54.19
CA THR A 100 3.40 -40.36 54.67
C THR A 100 3.56 -40.66 56.14
N GLU A 101 4.76 -41.05 56.56
CA GLU A 101 5.03 -41.28 57.97
C GLU A 101 6.46 -40.90 58.34
N SER A 102 6.62 -40.37 59.56
CA SER A 102 7.92 -40.14 60.18
C SER A 102 7.90 -40.65 61.63
N SER A 103 8.68 -41.70 61.87
CA SER A 103 8.90 -42.26 63.22
C SER A 103 10.09 -41.63 63.94
N THR A 104 10.80 -40.70 63.31
CA THR A 104 11.98 -40.04 63.88
C THR A 104 11.57 -38.81 64.67
N LEU A 105 12.06 -38.69 65.92
CA LEU A 105 11.84 -37.52 66.76
C LEU A 105 12.27 -36.23 66.04
N GLY A 106 11.40 -35.22 66.05
CA GLY A 106 11.64 -33.91 65.45
C GLY A 106 11.52 -33.83 63.92
N GLN A 107 11.33 -34.95 63.22
CA GLN A 107 11.23 -34.94 61.76
C GLN A 107 9.79 -34.68 61.28
N PRO A 108 9.57 -33.67 60.43
CA PRO A 108 8.24 -33.35 59.94
C PRO A 108 7.76 -34.37 58.89
N SER A 109 6.45 -34.52 58.75
CA SER A 109 5.84 -35.39 57.74
C SER A 109 4.69 -34.70 57.01
N GLY A 110 4.62 -34.94 55.70
CA GLY A 110 3.60 -34.43 54.78
C GLY A 110 3.99 -34.72 53.33
N CYS A 111 3.14 -34.34 52.36
CA CYS A 111 3.50 -34.39 50.94
C CYS A 111 4.83 -33.66 50.69
N PHE A 112 5.01 -32.53 51.35
CA PHE A 112 6.28 -31.87 51.57
C PHE A 112 6.64 -32.00 53.05
N ASN A 113 7.71 -32.68 53.42
CA ASN A 113 8.08 -32.77 54.83
C ASN A 113 8.37 -31.37 55.39
N ALA A 114 9.20 -30.58 54.70
CA ALA A 114 9.56 -29.23 55.13
C ALA A 114 9.72 -28.29 53.92
N VAL A 115 9.18 -27.08 54.04
CA VAL A 115 9.34 -26.01 53.05
C VAL A 115 9.88 -24.72 53.68
N SER A 116 10.74 -24.01 52.95
CA SER A 116 11.34 -22.73 53.39
C SER A 116 11.55 -21.80 52.19
N GLY A 117 10.94 -20.63 52.18
CA GLY A 117 10.99 -19.71 51.03
C GLY A 117 10.27 -20.23 49.77
N ALA A 118 9.40 -21.24 49.91
CA ALA A 118 8.73 -21.89 48.80
C ALA A 118 7.42 -21.19 48.39
N THR A 119 6.96 -21.50 47.18
CA THR A 119 5.58 -21.19 46.75
C THR A 119 4.86 -22.49 46.42
N LEU A 120 3.79 -22.80 47.15
CA LEU A 120 2.92 -23.95 46.87
C LEU A 120 1.56 -23.42 46.44
N SER A 121 1.10 -23.80 45.24
CA SER A 121 -0.18 -23.32 44.68
C SER A 121 -1.02 -24.42 44.05
N ASN A 122 -2.34 -24.32 44.13
CA ASN A 122 -3.30 -25.17 43.40
C ASN A 122 -3.13 -26.69 43.67
N ILE A 123 -2.74 -27.08 44.89
CA ILE A 123 -2.49 -28.48 45.25
C ILE A 123 -3.73 -29.09 45.91
N HIS A 124 -4.28 -30.16 45.32
CA HIS A 124 -5.42 -30.88 45.86
C HIS A 124 -5.02 -32.26 46.38
N LEU A 125 -5.05 -32.43 47.69
CA LEU A 125 -4.73 -33.69 48.33
C LEU A 125 -5.99 -34.44 48.77
N THR A 126 -6.23 -35.62 48.21
CA THR A 126 -7.43 -36.43 48.49
C THR A 126 -7.08 -37.74 49.19
N ASN A 127 -7.79 -38.07 50.27
CA ASN A 127 -7.56 -39.31 51.04
C ASN A 127 -6.10 -39.53 51.47
N ILE A 128 -5.46 -38.50 52.04
CA ILE A 128 -4.08 -38.58 52.54
C ILE A 128 -4.06 -39.20 53.93
N THR A 129 -3.13 -40.10 54.19
CA THR A 129 -2.77 -40.50 55.55
C THR A 129 -1.39 -39.93 55.87
N CYS A 130 -1.28 -39.13 56.92
CA CYS A 130 -0.03 -38.52 57.34
C CYS A 130 0.20 -38.78 58.83
N SER A 131 1.40 -39.21 59.21
CA SER A 131 1.76 -39.37 60.62
C SER A 131 3.16 -38.88 60.97
N SER A 132 3.30 -38.15 62.08
CA SER A 132 4.60 -37.76 62.63
C SER A 132 4.56 -37.72 64.15
N PHE A 133 5.70 -37.99 64.78
CA PHE A 133 5.85 -37.74 66.20
C PHE A 133 5.80 -36.23 66.53
N TYR A 134 6.32 -35.36 65.67
CA TYR A 134 6.47 -33.95 66.03
C TYR A 134 5.56 -33.04 65.19
N PHE A 135 5.87 -32.82 63.91
CA PHE A 135 5.09 -31.96 63.02
C PHE A 135 4.44 -32.77 61.90
N ALA A 136 3.12 -32.88 61.91
CA ALA A 136 2.39 -33.55 60.84
C ALA A 136 1.37 -32.62 60.18
N GLY A 137 1.40 -32.57 58.85
CA GLY A 137 0.39 -31.90 58.05
C GLY A 137 0.32 -32.52 56.67
N ALA A 138 -0.91 -32.70 56.15
CA ALA A 138 -1.11 -33.42 54.89
C ALA A 138 -0.33 -32.79 53.72
N LEU A 139 -0.32 -31.45 53.62
CA LEU A 139 0.48 -30.74 52.64
C LEU A 139 1.92 -30.62 53.10
N CYS A 140 2.14 -30.05 54.29
CA CYS A 140 3.47 -29.98 54.85
C CYS A 140 3.56 -30.13 56.36
N GLY A 141 4.63 -30.77 56.82
CA GLY A 141 4.91 -30.88 58.25
C GLY A 141 5.40 -29.55 58.81
N THR A 142 6.37 -28.89 58.17
CA THR A 142 6.80 -27.52 58.50
C THR A 142 6.81 -26.60 57.29
N ALA A 143 6.41 -25.34 57.49
CA ALA A 143 6.51 -24.27 56.50
C ALA A 143 7.14 -23.02 57.11
N GLU A 144 8.15 -22.46 56.45
CA GLU A 144 8.82 -21.24 56.89
C GLU A 144 8.93 -20.22 55.73
N ASN A 145 8.65 -18.94 55.98
CA ASN A 145 8.83 -17.86 55.00
C ASN A 145 8.23 -18.16 53.60
N SER A 146 7.16 -18.94 53.55
CA SER A 146 6.61 -19.52 52.31
C SER A 146 5.23 -18.94 52.00
N THR A 147 4.85 -19.03 50.73
CA THR A 147 3.50 -18.70 50.25
C THR A 147 2.76 -19.98 49.89
N ILE A 148 1.63 -20.22 50.54
CA ILE A 148 0.79 -21.40 50.32
C ILE A 148 -0.60 -20.88 49.93
N THR A 149 -1.02 -21.15 48.70
CA THR A 149 -2.26 -20.59 48.15
C THR A 149 -3.08 -21.62 47.40
N ARG A 150 -4.41 -21.61 47.51
CA ARG A 150 -5.25 -22.55 46.74
C ARG A 150 -4.86 -24.01 46.97
N CYS A 151 -4.70 -24.41 48.23
CA CYS A 151 -4.36 -25.80 48.56
C CYS A 151 -5.47 -26.44 49.41
N THR A 152 -5.82 -27.70 49.10
CA THR A 152 -6.80 -28.49 49.86
C THR A 152 -6.26 -29.81 50.34
N SER A 153 -6.73 -30.28 51.50
CA SER A 153 -6.47 -31.64 51.97
C SER A 153 -7.71 -32.34 52.53
N SER A 154 -7.74 -33.67 52.38
CA SER A 154 -8.69 -34.58 53.05
C SER A 154 -7.97 -35.88 53.44
N GLY A 155 -8.57 -36.64 54.36
CA GLY A 155 -7.99 -37.88 54.89
C GLY A 155 -7.70 -37.76 56.40
N GLU A 156 -6.59 -38.34 56.85
CA GLU A 156 -6.23 -38.51 58.26
C GLU A 156 -4.83 -37.97 58.53
N VAL A 157 -4.70 -37.06 59.51
CA VAL A 157 -3.42 -36.54 60.00
C VAL A 157 -3.26 -36.91 61.47
N THR A 158 -2.22 -37.67 61.80
CA THR A 158 -1.91 -38.08 63.16
C THR A 158 -0.59 -37.45 63.62
N ALA A 159 -0.64 -36.67 64.70
CA ALA A 159 0.55 -36.07 65.30
C ALA A 159 0.67 -36.44 66.78
N PHE A 160 1.88 -36.64 67.31
CA PHE A 160 2.03 -36.74 68.76
C PHE A 160 2.09 -35.35 69.42
N MET A 161 2.78 -34.37 68.80
CA MET A 161 2.85 -32.98 69.29
C MET A 161 2.02 -31.97 68.50
N LEU A 162 2.37 -31.65 67.25
CA LEU A 162 1.78 -30.55 66.48
C LEU A 162 1.18 -31.09 65.17
N GLY A 163 -0.15 -31.08 65.08
CA GLY A 163 -0.88 -31.63 63.94
C GLY A 163 -1.81 -30.60 63.30
N GLY A 164 -1.71 -30.43 61.99
CA GLY A 164 -2.64 -29.60 61.23
C GLY A 164 -3.21 -30.33 60.03
N GLY A 165 -4.48 -30.10 59.70
CA GLY A 165 -5.11 -30.73 58.54
C GLY A 165 -4.37 -30.44 57.23
N LEU A 166 -3.73 -29.28 57.11
CA LEU A 166 -2.90 -28.90 55.97
C LEU A 166 -1.42 -28.74 56.36
N ILE A 167 -1.13 -28.00 57.43
CA ILE A 167 0.23 -27.63 57.84
C ILE A 167 0.47 -27.98 59.31
N GLY A 168 1.53 -28.71 59.64
CA GLY A 168 1.89 -29.00 61.03
C GLY A 168 2.30 -27.74 61.81
N MET A 169 3.40 -27.10 61.39
CA MET A 169 3.89 -25.83 61.96
C MET A 169 4.17 -24.79 60.87
N ALA A 170 3.70 -23.56 61.09
CA ALA A 170 3.88 -22.43 60.19
C ALA A 170 4.66 -21.28 60.86
N THR A 171 5.81 -20.91 60.28
CA THR A 171 6.66 -19.79 60.71
C THR A 171 6.74 -18.69 59.65
N SER A 172 6.18 -17.51 59.91
CA SER A 172 6.22 -16.35 59.00
C SER A 172 5.71 -16.62 57.57
N ASN A 173 4.51 -17.21 57.43
CA ASN A 173 3.95 -17.59 56.13
C ASN A 173 2.75 -16.76 55.68
N THR A 174 2.54 -16.73 54.37
CA THR A 174 1.29 -16.30 53.74
C THR A 174 0.47 -17.52 53.34
N ILE A 175 -0.67 -17.75 53.97
CA ILE A 175 -1.57 -18.88 53.72
C ILE A 175 -2.91 -18.34 53.26
N THR A 176 -3.30 -18.58 52.00
CA THR A 176 -4.53 -17.99 51.47
C THR A 176 -5.34 -18.92 50.58
N LYS A 177 -6.67 -18.81 50.62
CA LYS A 177 -7.56 -19.61 49.76
C LYS A 177 -7.31 -21.10 49.97
N CYS A 178 -7.10 -21.55 51.21
CA CYS A 178 -6.77 -22.94 51.52
C CYS A 178 -7.89 -23.59 52.33
N ALA A 179 -8.04 -24.91 52.21
CA ALA A 179 -9.00 -25.62 53.05
C ALA A 179 -8.55 -27.01 53.47
N SER A 180 -9.12 -27.51 54.56
CA SER A 180 -8.93 -28.90 54.95
C SER A 180 -10.21 -29.54 55.48
N THR A 181 -10.49 -30.74 55.00
CA THR A 181 -11.51 -31.65 55.55
C THR A 181 -10.87 -32.86 56.23
N ALA A 182 -9.54 -32.86 56.38
CA ALA A 182 -8.82 -33.96 57.00
C ALA A 182 -9.14 -34.02 58.51
N ASN A 183 -9.35 -35.23 59.00
CA ASN A 183 -9.44 -35.49 60.42
C ASN A 183 -8.03 -35.38 61.03
N VAL A 184 -7.91 -34.72 62.17
CA VAL A 184 -6.63 -34.48 62.84
C VAL A 184 -6.70 -35.07 64.23
N THR A 185 -5.81 -36.04 64.51
CA THR A 185 -5.76 -36.75 65.77
C THR A 185 -4.41 -36.54 66.47
N GLY A 186 -4.47 -36.05 67.70
CA GLY A 186 -3.34 -35.83 68.60
C GLY A 186 -3.34 -36.81 69.77
N SER A 187 -2.18 -37.33 70.17
CA SER A 187 -2.06 -38.25 71.33
C SER A 187 -1.33 -37.66 72.55
N GLY A 188 -0.86 -36.41 72.47
CA GLY A 188 -0.04 -35.77 73.50
C GLY A 188 -0.72 -35.64 74.87
N PHE A 189 -0.38 -36.55 75.78
CA PHE A 189 -0.36 -36.26 77.23
C PHE A 189 1.00 -35.60 77.50
N GLY A 190 1.00 -34.30 77.82
CA GLY A 190 2.24 -33.61 78.19
C GLY A 190 2.96 -34.34 79.32
N MET A 191 4.29 -34.49 79.22
CA MET A 191 5.09 -34.84 80.39
C MET A 191 4.90 -33.73 81.43
N ALA A 192 4.63 -34.13 82.66
CA ALA A 192 3.93 -33.34 83.68
C ALA A 192 4.74 -32.17 84.31
N SER A 193 5.56 -31.43 83.56
CA SER A 193 6.34 -30.32 84.15
C SER A 193 6.68 -29.13 83.24
N ASP A 194 6.36 -29.16 81.95
CA ASP A 194 6.87 -28.18 80.97
C ASP A 194 5.82 -27.96 79.86
N THR A 195 5.85 -26.78 79.26
CA THR A 195 4.90 -26.14 78.31
C THR A 195 4.62 -26.86 76.97
N GLU A 196 5.03 -28.11 76.80
CA GLU A 196 4.91 -28.89 75.54
C GLU A 196 3.52 -29.53 75.36
N ALA A 197 2.50 -28.68 75.29
CA ALA A 197 1.11 -29.03 75.06
C ALA A 197 0.89 -29.52 73.62
N GLY A 198 0.45 -30.77 73.42
CA GLY A 198 0.03 -31.24 72.09
C GLY A 198 -1.07 -30.34 71.50
N ALA A 199 -0.85 -29.80 70.30
CA ALA A 199 -1.73 -28.82 69.65
C ALA A 199 -2.23 -29.29 68.28
N MET A 200 -3.55 -29.37 68.13
CA MET A 200 -4.20 -29.81 66.89
C MET A 200 -5.08 -28.71 66.32
N GLY A 201 -4.88 -28.40 65.03
CA GLY A 201 -5.72 -27.46 64.31
C GLY A 201 -6.31 -28.04 63.05
N GLY A 202 -7.53 -27.63 62.70
CA GLY A 202 -8.17 -28.13 61.47
C GLY A 202 -7.45 -27.74 60.19
N LEU A 203 -6.66 -26.66 60.19
CA LEU A 203 -5.81 -26.27 59.06
C LEU A 203 -4.33 -26.26 59.44
N ILE A 204 -3.99 -25.65 60.58
CA ILE A 204 -2.61 -25.40 61.03
C ILE A 204 -2.46 -25.89 62.47
N GLY A 205 -1.45 -26.72 62.76
CA GLY A 205 -1.19 -27.17 64.13
C GLY A 205 -0.71 -26.05 65.04
N SER A 206 0.37 -25.36 64.66
CA SER A 206 0.94 -24.24 65.42
C SER A 206 1.50 -23.13 64.53
N ILE A 207 1.51 -21.90 65.04
CA ILE A 207 2.14 -20.74 64.42
C ILE A 207 3.31 -20.22 65.25
N ALA A 208 4.44 -19.92 64.60
CA ALA A 208 5.58 -19.19 65.12
C ALA A 208 5.89 -17.96 64.23
N GLY A 209 6.66 -16.99 64.71
CA GLY A 209 6.96 -15.76 63.95
C GLY A 209 5.97 -14.60 64.20
N SER A 210 6.39 -13.39 63.80
CA SER A 210 5.70 -12.14 64.16
C SER A 210 4.29 -12.04 63.53
N GLN A 211 3.41 -11.24 64.14
CA GLN A 211 2.06 -10.97 63.61
C GLN A 211 2.06 -10.47 62.15
N ALA A 212 3.03 -9.61 61.81
CA ALA A 212 3.12 -9.00 60.48
C ALA A 212 3.57 -9.99 59.40
N SER A 213 4.22 -11.09 59.79
CA SER A 213 4.76 -12.07 58.86
C SER A 213 3.88 -13.32 58.71
N ASN A 214 2.86 -13.51 59.56
CA ASN A 214 1.90 -14.61 59.43
C ASN A 214 0.51 -14.10 59.04
N THR A 215 0.09 -14.35 57.81
CA THR A 215 -1.24 -13.97 57.30
C THR A 215 -2.01 -15.19 56.83
N ILE A 216 -3.21 -15.40 57.37
CA ILE A 216 -4.15 -16.45 56.99
C ILE A 216 -5.41 -15.80 56.44
N SER A 217 -5.72 -16.00 55.15
CA SER A 217 -6.87 -15.34 54.53
C SER A 217 -7.69 -16.23 53.62
N ASP A 218 -9.01 -16.14 53.72
CA ASP A 218 -9.93 -16.89 52.87
C ASP A 218 -9.74 -18.42 53.03
N CYS A 219 -9.70 -18.92 54.26
CA CYS A 219 -9.43 -20.33 54.53
C CYS A 219 -10.54 -20.99 55.36
N TYR A 220 -10.71 -22.32 55.22
CA TYR A 220 -11.65 -23.04 56.07
C TYR A 220 -11.22 -24.45 56.48
N ALA A 221 -11.80 -24.95 57.57
CA ALA A 221 -11.58 -26.32 58.02
C ALA A 221 -12.87 -26.99 58.50
N LYS A 222 -13.00 -28.30 58.22
CA LYS A 222 -14.22 -29.10 58.51
C LYS A 222 -13.97 -30.50 59.07
N GLY A 223 -12.71 -30.90 59.26
CA GLY A 223 -12.39 -32.23 59.78
C GLY A 223 -12.82 -32.44 61.24
N ILE A 224 -12.78 -33.69 61.68
CA ILE A 224 -12.88 -34.03 63.11
C ILE A 224 -11.50 -33.81 63.73
N ILE A 225 -11.41 -32.92 64.72
CA ILE A 225 -10.16 -32.56 65.38
C ILE A 225 -10.22 -33.05 66.81
N SER A 226 -9.33 -33.98 67.15
CA SER A 226 -9.29 -34.57 68.49
C SER A 226 -7.87 -34.68 69.00
N GLY A 227 -7.65 -34.52 70.30
CA GLY A 227 -6.32 -34.71 70.90
C GLY A 227 -6.02 -33.76 72.06
N GLY A 228 -4.73 -33.48 72.26
CA GLY A 228 -4.06 -32.90 73.43
C GLY A 228 -4.72 -31.72 74.17
N GLN A 229 -3.94 -30.69 74.51
CA GLN A 229 -4.38 -29.59 75.38
C GLN A 229 -4.89 -28.38 74.57
N SER A 230 -4.38 -28.16 73.36
CA SER A 230 -4.72 -26.99 72.54
C SER A 230 -5.37 -27.39 71.24
N ILE A 231 -6.71 -27.32 71.18
CA ILE A 231 -7.50 -27.73 70.02
C ILE A 231 -8.23 -26.52 69.45
N GLY A 232 -8.04 -26.25 68.16
CA GLY A 232 -8.74 -25.16 67.47
C GLY A 232 -9.26 -25.54 66.09
N GLY A 233 -10.36 -24.89 65.69
CA GLY A 233 -11.00 -25.16 64.41
C GLY A 233 -10.11 -24.89 63.19
N ILE A 234 -9.29 -23.82 63.21
CA ILE A 234 -8.30 -23.52 62.17
C ILE A 234 -6.88 -23.72 62.70
N ILE A 235 -6.57 -23.15 63.87
CA ILE A 235 -5.21 -23.14 64.45
C ILE A 235 -5.20 -23.85 65.81
N GLY A 236 -4.30 -24.80 66.06
CA GLY A 236 -4.14 -25.37 67.41
C GLY A 236 -3.57 -24.34 68.38
N LEU A 237 -2.31 -23.91 68.16
CA LEU A 237 -1.60 -22.93 68.99
C LEU A 237 -1.23 -21.65 68.22
N GLY A 238 -1.59 -20.49 68.76
CA GLY A 238 -1.54 -19.20 68.07
C GLY A 238 -0.27 -18.35 68.20
N GLY A 239 0.83 -18.89 68.75
CA GLY A 239 2.09 -18.16 68.91
C GLY A 239 3.13 -18.92 69.74
N THR A 240 4.14 -19.47 69.08
CA THR A 240 5.26 -20.21 69.69
C THR A 240 6.64 -19.70 69.29
N ASP A 241 7.65 -20.01 70.10
CA ASP A 241 9.07 -19.75 69.83
C ASP A 241 9.65 -20.63 68.69
N GLY A 242 8.83 -21.47 68.06
CA GLY A 242 9.24 -22.44 67.04
C GLY A 242 9.56 -23.85 67.57
N ASN A 243 9.67 -24.04 68.89
CA ASN A 243 9.84 -25.35 69.53
C ASN A 243 8.54 -25.87 70.17
N GLY A 244 7.42 -25.18 69.96
CA GLY A 244 6.14 -25.53 70.54
C GLY A 244 5.87 -24.86 71.90
N ASP A 245 6.85 -24.13 72.44
CA ASP A 245 6.66 -23.32 73.63
C ASP A 245 5.97 -22.00 73.29
N ILE A 246 5.05 -21.60 74.17
CA ILE A 246 4.33 -20.33 74.07
C ILE A 246 5.30 -19.15 74.05
N ASP A 247 5.19 -18.28 73.03
CA ASP A 247 5.90 -17.00 72.97
C ASP A 247 4.91 -15.85 72.70
N PRO A 248 4.69 -14.94 73.67
CA PRO A 248 3.73 -13.85 73.53
C PRO A 248 4.15 -12.75 72.53
N THR A 249 5.38 -12.77 72.03
CA THR A 249 5.86 -11.83 70.99
C THR A 249 5.45 -12.24 69.57
N GLN A 250 4.96 -13.47 69.41
CA GLN A 250 4.56 -14.06 68.14
C GLN A 250 3.05 -13.91 67.93
N GLY A 251 2.58 -14.06 66.70
CA GLY A 251 1.16 -14.00 66.40
C GLY A 251 0.83 -14.03 64.92
N PHE A 252 -0.41 -13.69 64.56
CA PHE A 252 -0.93 -13.80 63.19
C PHE A 252 -2.07 -12.83 62.90
N THR A 253 -2.33 -12.63 61.61
CA THR A 253 -3.56 -11.99 61.11
C THR A 253 -4.43 -13.01 60.38
N MET A 254 -5.67 -13.19 60.80
CA MET A 254 -6.66 -14.07 60.16
C MET A 254 -7.82 -13.27 59.58
N THR A 255 -8.11 -13.41 58.29
CA THR A 255 -9.17 -12.67 57.61
C THR A 255 -10.06 -13.61 56.79
N ASN A 256 -11.38 -13.45 56.87
CA ASN A 256 -12.33 -14.23 56.05
C ASN A 256 -12.17 -15.75 56.18
N CYS A 257 -11.93 -16.25 57.39
CA CYS A 257 -11.78 -17.69 57.61
C CYS A 257 -12.99 -18.28 58.34
N TYR A 258 -13.24 -19.58 58.15
CA TYR A 258 -14.23 -20.26 58.98
C TYR A 258 -13.87 -21.68 59.41
N ALA A 259 -14.32 -22.06 60.61
CA ALA A 259 -14.27 -23.45 61.07
C ALA A 259 -15.69 -24.02 61.17
N ALA A 260 -15.91 -25.19 60.58
CA ALA A 260 -17.10 -26.02 60.81
C ALA A 260 -16.64 -27.45 61.11
N ALA A 261 -15.73 -27.54 62.08
CA ALA A 261 -15.08 -28.76 62.52
C ALA A 261 -15.81 -29.35 63.74
N GLN A 262 -15.51 -30.60 64.08
CA GLN A 262 -15.93 -31.18 65.36
C GLN A 262 -14.71 -31.27 66.27
N LEU A 263 -14.72 -30.55 67.40
CA LEU A 263 -13.56 -30.44 68.28
C LEU A 263 -13.71 -31.28 69.56
N THR A 264 -12.71 -32.11 69.87
CA THR A 264 -12.66 -32.91 71.10
C THR A 264 -11.29 -32.81 71.76
N ALA A 265 -11.19 -32.05 72.85
CA ALA A 265 -9.99 -32.03 73.67
C ALA A 265 -9.98 -33.20 74.67
N THR A 266 -8.85 -33.91 74.77
CA THR A 266 -8.65 -35.07 75.66
C THR A 266 -7.60 -34.82 76.74
N GLY A 267 -6.87 -33.70 76.66
CA GLY A 267 -5.88 -33.27 77.66
C GLY A 267 -6.45 -32.48 78.84
N VAL A 268 -5.57 -32.15 79.78
CA VAL A 268 -5.87 -31.28 80.94
C VAL A 268 -5.00 -30.02 80.89
N ASP A 269 -5.58 -28.84 81.04
CA ASP A 269 -4.87 -27.56 81.15
C ASP A 269 -4.95 -27.05 82.60
N GLY A 270 -3.80 -26.84 83.25
CA GLY A 270 -3.73 -26.35 84.63
C GLY A 270 -4.51 -27.19 85.67
N GLY A 271 -4.79 -28.47 85.40
CA GLY A 271 -5.59 -29.37 86.24
C GLY A 271 -7.09 -29.39 85.97
N SER A 272 -7.58 -28.66 84.95
CA SER A 272 -8.96 -28.73 84.44
C SER A 272 -8.99 -29.38 83.05
N PRO A 273 -10.11 -29.99 82.61
CA PRO A 273 -10.25 -30.46 81.23
C PRO A 273 -9.99 -29.32 80.25
N ALA A 274 -9.15 -29.55 79.25
CA ALA A 274 -8.91 -28.56 78.20
C ALA A 274 -10.21 -28.27 77.44
N VAL A 275 -10.44 -27.00 77.12
CA VAL A 275 -11.62 -26.54 76.37
C VAL A 275 -11.15 -26.12 74.98
N PRO A 276 -11.67 -26.73 73.89
CA PRO A 276 -11.31 -26.30 72.54
C PRO A 276 -11.74 -24.85 72.26
N GLY A 277 -11.05 -24.17 71.37
CA GLY A 277 -11.42 -22.84 70.90
C GLY A 277 -11.96 -22.85 69.47
N GLY A 278 -12.98 -22.04 69.18
CA GLY A 278 -13.72 -22.12 67.92
C GLY A 278 -12.84 -21.93 66.66
N LEU A 279 -12.01 -20.88 66.62
CA LEU A 279 -11.03 -20.69 65.53
C LEU A 279 -9.62 -21.11 65.91
N PHE A 280 -9.20 -20.80 67.15
CA PHE A 280 -7.90 -21.23 67.66
C PHE A 280 -7.98 -21.73 69.10
N GLY A 281 -7.12 -22.70 69.45
CA GLY A 281 -7.16 -23.40 70.74
C GLY A 281 -6.58 -22.61 71.91
N HIS A 282 -5.31 -22.20 71.83
CA HIS A 282 -4.66 -21.47 72.93
C HIS A 282 -3.69 -20.37 72.44
N THR A 283 -3.54 -19.32 73.25
CA THR A 283 -2.60 -18.20 73.07
C THR A 283 -1.99 -17.88 74.41
N GLY A 284 -0.68 -17.92 74.57
CA GLY A 284 -0.14 -17.86 75.92
C GLY A 284 0.22 -16.49 76.50
N ASN A 285 -0.30 -15.37 75.96
CA ASN A 285 -0.84 -14.26 76.78
C ASN A 285 -1.52 -13.16 75.94
N THR A 286 -2.60 -12.61 76.51
CA THR A 286 -3.32 -11.34 76.20
C THR A 286 -3.16 -10.68 74.81
N GLY A 287 -3.66 -11.29 73.74
CA GLY A 287 -4.42 -10.64 72.64
C GLY A 287 -3.82 -9.48 71.81
N SER A 288 -2.63 -8.95 72.07
CA SER A 288 -2.11 -7.77 71.38
C SER A 288 -1.47 -8.04 70.01
N ASN A 289 -1.03 -9.28 69.75
CA ASN A 289 -0.33 -9.66 68.51
C ASN A 289 -1.17 -10.60 67.61
N ILE A 290 -2.48 -10.73 67.86
CA ILE A 290 -3.39 -11.53 67.05
C ILE A 290 -4.52 -10.64 66.55
N SER A 291 -4.76 -10.64 65.23
CA SER A 291 -5.84 -9.88 64.61
C SER A 291 -6.76 -10.82 63.85
N ILE A 292 -8.07 -10.80 64.16
CA ILE A 292 -9.05 -11.64 63.49
C ILE A 292 -10.19 -10.79 62.95
N ILE A 293 -10.41 -10.89 61.64
CA ILE A 293 -11.27 -10.00 60.87
C ILE A 293 -12.24 -10.85 60.06
N SER A 294 -13.55 -10.62 60.21
CA SER A 294 -14.59 -11.30 59.42
C SER A 294 -14.48 -12.83 59.38
N SER A 295 -14.12 -13.45 60.51
CA SER A 295 -13.95 -14.91 60.62
C SER A 295 -14.90 -15.54 61.63
N TYR A 296 -15.36 -16.76 61.34
CA TYR A 296 -16.51 -17.38 62.00
C TYR A 296 -16.26 -18.85 62.38
N PHE A 297 -16.98 -19.37 63.36
CA PHE A 297 -16.97 -20.82 63.66
C PHE A 297 -18.39 -21.34 63.91
N ASP A 298 -18.63 -22.61 63.60
CA ASP A 298 -19.93 -23.26 63.79
C ASP A 298 -20.14 -23.69 65.25
N ASN A 299 -20.84 -22.87 66.02
CA ASN A 299 -21.12 -23.14 67.43
C ASN A 299 -22.22 -24.20 67.68
N THR A 300 -22.87 -24.70 66.61
CA THR A 300 -23.84 -25.81 66.73
C THR A 300 -23.12 -27.15 66.79
N LEU A 301 -22.00 -27.28 66.06
CA LEU A 301 -21.13 -28.46 66.12
C LEU A 301 -20.22 -28.44 67.37
N GLU A 302 -20.05 -27.26 67.97
CA GLU A 302 -19.07 -26.99 69.02
C GLU A 302 -19.66 -26.23 70.23
N PRO A 303 -20.69 -26.74 70.93
CA PRO A 303 -21.43 -25.96 71.93
C PRO A 303 -20.66 -25.65 73.23
N ASN A 304 -19.51 -26.31 73.45
CA ASN A 304 -18.70 -26.21 74.67
C ASN A 304 -17.34 -25.51 74.43
N THR A 305 -17.18 -24.75 73.35
CA THR A 305 -15.90 -24.08 73.04
C THR A 305 -15.79 -22.68 73.62
N LEU A 306 -14.55 -22.26 73.89
CA LEU A 306 -14.29 -20.86 74.24
C LEU A 306 -14.55 -19.99 72.99
N PRO A 307 -15.17 -18.80 73.12
CA PRO A 307 -15.37 -17.86 72.02
C PRO A 307 -14.07 -17.16 71.60
N THR A 308 -12.92 -17.84 71.70
CA THR A 308 -11.60 -17.29 71.41
C THR A 308 -11.50 -16.88 69.94
N GLY A 309 -11.56 -15.56 69.75
CA GLY A 309 -11.10 -14.81 68.56
C GLY A 309 -11.93 -14.90 67.28
N GLY A 310 -13.07 -15.58 67.27
CA GLY A 310 -13.99 -15.60 66.13
C GLY A 310 -15.42 -15.25 66.51
N THR A 311 -16.28 -14.99 65.53
CA THR A 311 -17.72 -14.84 65.79
C THR A 311 -18.42 -16.18 65.60
N GLY A 312 -18.97 -16.74 66.68
CA GLY A 312 -19.74 -17.99 66.61
C GLY A 312 -21.05 -17.81 65.84
N LYS A 313 -21.39 -18.77 64.98
CA LYS A 313 -22.60 -18.83 64.15
C LYS A 313 -23.19 -20.23 64.18
N THR A 314 -24.51 -20.34 64.08
CA THR A 314 -25.15 -21.64 63.96
C THR A 314 -24.90 -22.27 62.58
N THR A 315 -25.02 -23.59 62.44
CA THR A 315 -24.89 -24.26 61.14
C THR A 315 -25.81 -23.65 60.08
N ALA A 316 -27.03 -23.24 60.44
CA ALA A 316 -27.97 -22.60 59.51
C ALA A 316 -27.49 -21.21 59.06
N GLU A 317 -26.97 -20.39 59.98
CA GLU A 317 -26.38 -19.09 59.64
C GLU A 317 -25.14 -19.27 58.78
N MET A 318 -24.31 -20.27 59.07
CA MET A 318 -23.10 -20.59 58.29
C MET A 318 -23.39 -21.03 56.84
N LYS A 319 -24.63 -21.41 56.52
CA LYS A 319 -25.06 -21.70 55.12
C LYS A 319 -25.69 -20.50 54.42
N THR A 320 -25.81 -19.37 55.10
CA THR A 320 -26.48 -18.17 54.58
C THR A 320 -25.44 -17.13 54.17
N GLN A 321 -25.42 -16.75 52.88
CA GLN A 321 -24.44 -15.81 52.32
C GLN A 321 -24.34 -14.48 53.10
N SER A 322 -25.48 -13.92 53.54
CA SER A 322 -25.51 -12.65 54.28
C SER A 322 -24.82 -12.70 55.65
N THR A 323 -24.50 -13.89 56.16
CA THR A 323 -23.72 -14.07 57.41
C THR A 323 -22.28 -13.62 57.24
N PHE A 324 -21.73 -13.74 56.04
CA PHE A 324 -20.31 -13.55 55.73
C PHE A 324 -20.03 -12.13 55.23
N ASN A 325 -20.14 -11.16 56.14
CA ASN A 325 -19.94 -9.75 55.79
C ASN A 325 -18.47 -9.46 55.42
N GLY A 326 -18.25 -8.81 54.28
CA GLY A 326 -16.93 -8.50 53.73
C GLY A 326 -16.28 -9.62 52.91
N TRP A 327 -16.98 -10.74 52.69
CA TRP A 327 -16.51 -11.83 51.84
C TRP A 327 -16.92 -11.59 50.39
N ASP A 328 -16.08 -12.04 49.46
CA ASP A 328 -16.30 -11.86 48.02
C ASP A 328 -17.06 -13.04 47.40
N PHE A 329 -18.36 -12.82 47.14
CA PHE A 329 -19.27 -13.69 46.40
C PHE A 329 -19.70 -13.08 45.05
N ALA A 330 -19.03 -12.01 44.59
CA ALA A 330 -19.40 -11.28 43.38
C ALA A 330 -18.82 -11.95 42.10
N THR A 331 -18.88 -11.29 40.94
CA THR A 331 -18.39 -11.86 39.66
C THR A 331 -16.89 -12.18 39.73
N ALA A 332 -16.52 -13.43 39.38
CA ALA A 332 -15.22 -14.06 39.68
C ALA A 332 -14.95 -14.22 41.20
N PRO A 333 -15.85 -14.89 41.93
CA PRO A 333 -15.86 -14.88 43.39
C PRO A 333 -14.64 -15.59 44.01
N ILE A 334 -14.28 -15.21 45.24
CA ILE A 334 -13.40 -16.04 46.08
C ILE A 334 -14.20 -17.17 46.72
N TRP A 335 -15.44 -16.88 47.12
CA TRP A 335 -16.34 -17.78 47.83
C TRP A 335 -17.64 -18.01 47.07
N GLU A 336 -18.14 -19.23 47.11
CA GLU A 336 -19.46 -19.61 46.60
C GLU A 336 -20.25 -20.38 47.67
N ILE A 337 -21.57 -20.39 47.56
CA ILE A 337 -22.46 -21.22 48.38
C ILE A 337 -23.42 -21.95 47.43
N ASP A 338 -23.39 -23.27 47.46
CA ASP A 338 -24.26 -24.16 46.69
C ASP A 338 -24.74 -25.28 47.61
N ALA A 339 -26.04 -25.55 47.65
CA ALA A 339 -26.61 -26.58 48.53
C ALA A 339 -26.07 -27.99 48.24
N SER A 340 -25.64 -28.26 47.00
CA SER A 340 -25.09 -29.54 46.55
C SER A 340 -23.60 -29.73 46.83
N LYS A 341 -22.86 -28.63 47.08
CA LYS A 341 -21.40 -28.63 47.31
C LYS A 341 -21.07 -28.26 48.74
N ASN A 342 -19.99 -28.83 49.27
CA ASN A 342 -19.51 -28.56 50.63
C ASN A 342 -20.59 -28.63 51.75
N ASN A 343 -21.67 -29.39 51.55
CA ASN A 343 -22.84 -29.45 52.43
C ASN A 343 -23.56 -28.10 52.62
N GLY A 344 -23.59 -27.24 51.60
CA GLY A 344 -24.24 -25.92 51.63
C GLY A 344 -23.50 -24.85 52.42
N LEU A 345 -22.30 -25.13 52.92
CA LEU A 345 -21.41 -24.14 53.54
C LEU A 345 -20.58 -23.42 52.46
N PRO A 346 -20.11 -22.18 52.70
CA PRO A 346 -19.22 -21.49 51.77
C PRO A 346 -18.03 -22.36 51.40
N TYR A 347 -17.73 -22.42 50.12
CA TYR A 347 -16.53 -23.07 49.61
C TYR A 347 -15.79 -22.09 48.72
N LEU A 348 -14.51 -22.35 48.53
CA LEU A 348 -13.68 -21.47 47.71
C LEU A 348 -14.02 -21.76 46.24
N ALA A 349 -14.31 -20.74 45.45
CA ALA A 349 -14.84 -20.90 44.08
C ALA A 349 -13.93 -21.72 43.16
N TRP A 350 -12.63 -21.78 43.46
CA TRP A 350 -11.65 -22.57 42.72
C TRP A 350 -11.66 -24.07 43.07
N GLN A 351 -12.41 -24.50 44.12
CA GLN A 351 -12.45 -25.89 44.56
C GLN A 351 -13.37 -26.75 43.70
N VAL A 352 -12.88 -27.95 43.39
CA VAL A 352 -13.64 -29.01 42.72
C VAL A 352 -14.15 -30.00 43.78
N PHE A 353 -15.45 -30.31 43.78
CA PHE A 353 -16.07 -31.25 44.72
C PHE A 353 -16.37 -32.60 44.07
N ALA A 354 -16.02 -33.67 44.79
CA ALA A 354 -16.61 -35.01 44.71
C ALA A 354 -18.13 -34.99 44.56
N SER A 355 -18.67 -35.00 43.35
CA SER A 355 -20.12 -35.01 43.12
C SER A 355 -20.70 -36.41 43.38
N ALA A 356 -21.94 -36.46 43.90
CA ALA A 356 -22.71 -37.71 43.96
C ALA A 356 -22.77 -38.33 42.54
N ALA A 357 -22.82 -39.66 42.44
CA ALA A 357 -22.99 -40.32 41.14
C ALA A 357 -24.24 -39.77 40.46
N GLN A 358 -24.04 -38.94 39.43
CA GLN A 358 -25.09 -38.37 38.59
C GLN A 358 -24.95 -39.01 37.21
N PRO A 359 -26.02 -39.58 36.65
CA PRO A 359 -25.97 -40.11 35.30
C PRO A 359 -25.77 -38.99 34.27
N MET A 360 -25.15 -39.35 33.14
CA MET A 360 -25.32 -38.58 31.91
C MET A 360 -26.74 -38.81 31.40
N GLN A 361 -27.43 -37.75 30.99
CA GLN A 361 -28.82 -37.80 30.52
C GLN A 361 -28.92 -37.36 29.05
N LEU A 362 -29.40 -38.27 28.20
CA LEU A 362 -29.56 -38.08 26.76
C LEU A 362 -31.03 -38.24 26.37
N VAL A 363 -31.59 -37.29 25.64
CA VAL A 363 -32.99 -37.32 25.23
C VAL A 363 -33.10 -37.65 23.74
N PHE A 364 -33.61 -38.84 23.45
CA PHE A 364 -33.85 -39.32 22.09
C PHE A 364 -35.34 -39.21 21.74
N THR A 365 -35.66 -38.83 20.50
CA THR A 365 -37.04 -38.84 19.98
C THR A 365 -37.13 -39.73 18.76
N THR A 366 -37.89 -40.82 18.86
CA THR A 366 -38.21 -41.75 17.78
C THR A 366 -39.59 -41.43 17.20
N THR A 367 -39.76 -41.56 15.88
CA THR A 367 -41.00 -41.24 15.17
C THR A 367 -41.77 -42.47 14.68
N ASP A 368 -41.12 -43.64 14.66
CA ASP A 368 -41.67 -44.89 14.14
C ASP A 368 -41.40 -46.06 15.10
N PHE A 369 -42.13 -47.16 14.90
CA PHE A 369 -41.94 -48.39 15.66
C PHE A 369 -40.62 -49.08 15.32
N ASN A 370 -39.99 -49.73 16.31
CA ASN A 370 -38.75 -50.50 16.18
C ASN A 370 -37.54 -49.71 15.66
N GLN A 371 -37.41 -48.44 16.07
CA GLN A 371 -36.20 -47.65 15.77
C GLN A 371 -35.09 -48.01 16.76
N SER A 372 -33.87 -48.19 16.25
CA SER A 372 -32.71 -48.61 17.04
C SER A 372 -31.64 -47.52 17.12
N ILE A 373 -30.96 -47.46 18.27
CA ILE A 373 -29.79 -46.59 18.50
C ILE A 373 -28.57 -47.44 18.89
N GLN A 374 -27.38 -46.86 18.79
CA GLN A 374 -26.12 -47.45 19.25
C GLN A 374 -25.36 -46.42 20.09
N LEU A 375 -25.32 -46.56 21.41
CA LEU A 375 -24.57 -45.61 22.26
C LEU A 375 -23.06 -45.84 22.12
N PRO A 376 -22.26 -44.80 21.80
CA PRO A 376 -20.82 -44.94 21.61
C PRO A 376 -20.07 -44.82 22.94
N LEU A 377 -19.90 -45.94 23.64
CA LEU A 377 -19.24 -45.99 24.95
C LEU A 377 -17.78 -46.41 24.78
N TYR A 378 -16.82 -45.50 24.97
CA TYR A 378 -15.38 -45.76 24.78
C TYR A 378 -14.54 -45.28 25.98
N GLY A 379 -13.25 -45.59 25.97
CA GLY A 379 -12.33 -45.35 27.08
C GLY A 379 -12.53 -46.35 28.22
N THR A 380 -12.50 -45.85 29.46
CA THR A 380 -12.87 -46.68 30.61
C THR A 380 -14.38 -46.85 30.62
N VAL A 381 -14.88 -48.06 30.35
CA VAL A 381 -16.32 -48.36 30.37
C VAL A 381 -16.63 -49.29 31.53
N ASN A 382 -17.37 -48.78 32.52
CA ASN A 382 -17.99 -49.54 33.58
C ASN A 382 -19.28 -48.81 34.00
N CYS A 383 -20.30 -48.95 33.17
CA CYS A 383 -21.51 -48.15 33.26
C CYS A 383 -22.77 -48.99 33.19
N THR A 384 -23.83 -48.50 33.83
CA THR A 384 -25.18 -49.03 33.75
C THR A 384 -26.03 -48.05 32.94
N VAL A 385 -26.73 -48.53 31.92
CA VAL A 385 -27.60 -47.73 31.06
C VAL A 385 -29.06 -48.05 31.37
N ASP A 386 -29.83 -47.02 31.72
CA ASP A 386 -31.29 -47.03 31.72
C ASP A 386 -31.77 -46.42 30.41
N TRP A 387 -32.51 -47.20 29.61
CA TRP A 387 -32.97 -46.75 28.30
C TRP A 387 -34.21 -45.84 28.35
N GLY A 388 -34.84 -45.69 29.52
CA GLY A 388 -36.00 -44.81 29.70
C GLY A 388 -37.30 -45.29 29.06
N ASP A 389 -37.34 -46.51 28.50
CA ASP A 389 -38.51 -47.10 27.85
C ASP A 389 -39.20 -48.19 28.71
N GLY A 390 -38.74 -48.37 29.95
CA GLY A 390 -39.26 -49.38 30.88
C GLY A 390 -38.68 -50.79 30.67
N THR A 391 -37.70 -50.95 29.77
CA THR A 391 -36.87 -52.16 29.70
C THR A 391 -35.90 -52.23 30.89
N ALA A 392 -35.30 -53.42 31.14
CA ALA A 392 -34.36 -53.57 32.24
C ALA A 392 -33.03 -52.88 31.92
N ASN A 393 -32.44 -52.20 32.91
CA ASN A 393 -31.14 -51.56 32.78
C ASN A 393 -30.05 -52.56 32.38
N GLU A 394 -29.09 -52.12 31.58
CA GLU A 394 -28.00 -52.94 31.06
C GLU A 394 -26.64 -52.47 31.57
N ASP A 395 -25.80 -53.41 32.00
CA ASP A 395 -24.43 -53.13 32.43
C ASP A 395 -23.43 -53.37 31.29
N PHE A 396 -22.60 -52.36 31.00
CA PHE A 396 -21.53 -52.45 30.02
C PHE A 396 -20.16 -52.27 30.69
N THR A 397 -19.25 -53.21 30.44
CA THR A 397 -17.89 -53.21 30.99
C THR A 397 -16.80 -53.20 29.91
N THR A 398 -17.18 -52.99 28.65
CA THR A 398 -16.26 -53.00 27.50
C THR A 398 -16.60 -51.87 26.55
N GLU A 399 -15.60 -51.34 25.85
CA GLU A 399 -15.79 -50.33 24.82
C GLU A 399 -16.65 -50.82 23.64
N GLY A 400 -17.17 -49.86 22.88
CA GLY A 400 -17.85 -50.06 21.60
C GLY A 400 -19.30 -49.57 21.62
N ASN A 401 -19.85 -49.49 20.41
CA ASN A 401 -21.23 -49.10 20.14
C ASN A 401 -22.23 -50.11 20.74
N LYS A 402 -23.09 -49.67 21.67
CA LYS A 402 -24.04 -50.53 22.41
C LYS A 402 -25.46 -50.40 21.86
N PRO A 403 -26.05 -51.49 21.33
CA PRO A 403 -27.34 -51.46 20.66
C PRO A 403 -28.53 -51.38 21.61
N HIS A 404 -29.56 -50.62 21.23
CA HIS A 404 -30.91 -50.72 21.81
C HIS A 404 -31.99 -50.51 20.75
N THR A 405 -33.19 -51.04 20.98
CA THR A 405 -34.34 -50.85 20.09
C THR A 405 -35.56 -50.39 20.86
N PHE A 406 -36.07 -49.20 20.52
CA PHE A 406 -37.32 -48.66 21.03
C PHE A 406 -38.48 -49.24 20.24
N PHE A 407 -39.34 -50.01 20.91
CA PHE A 407 -40.46 -50.70 20.26
C PHE A 407 -41.59 -49.75 19.85
N GLU A 408 -41.79 -48.66 20.58
CA GLU A 408 -42.81 -47.64 20.30
C GLU A 408 -42.13 -46.32 19.87
N ALA A 409 -42.90 -45.45 19.19
CA ALA A 409 -42.46 -44.10 18.92
C ALA A 409 -42.65 -43.23 20.17
N GLY A 410 -41.66 -42.39 20.50
CA GLY A 410 -41.74 -41.56 21.70
C GLY A 410 -40.47 -40.78 21.98
N THR A 411 -40.48 -40.05 23.10
CA THR A 411 -39.31 -39.37 23.64
C THR A 411 -38.81 -40.14 24.84
N TYR A 412 -37.54 -40.51 24.82
CA TYR A 412 -36.88 -41.36 25.82
C TYR A 412 -35.72 -40.61 26.44
N THR A 413 -35.66 -40.59 27.77
CA THR A 413 -34.48 -40.11 28.51
C THR A 413 -33.62 -41.31 28.87
N VAL A 414 -32.49 -41.43 28.18
CA VAL A 414 -31.49 -42.47 28.41
C VAL A 414 -30.50 -41.96 29.45
N GLU A 415 -30.33 -42.71 30.53
CA GLU A 415 -29.42 -42.38 31.63
C GLU A 415 -28.22 -43.34 31.66
N ILE A 416 -27.01 -42.79 31.65
CA ILE A 416 -25.76 -43.57 31.76
C ILE A 416 -25.16 -43.27 33.13
N SER A 417 -25.09 -44.25 34.02
CA SER A 417 -24.46 -44.15 35.35
C SER A 417 -23.17 -44.95 35.42
N GLY A 418 -22.25 -44.61 36.32
CA GLY A 418 -21.01 -45.39 36.56
C GLY A 418 -19.75 -44.63 36.13
N SER A 419 -18.84 -45.30 35.41
CA SER A 419 -17.61 -44.70 34.89
C SER A 419 -17.55 -44.81 33.37
N LEU A 420 -17.31 -43.67 32.73
CA LEU A 420 -17.12 -43.49 31.30
C LEU A 420 -16.14 -42.34 31.05
N THR A 421 -15.02 -42.59 30.37
CA THR A 421 -14.04 -41.52 30.08
C THR A 421 -14.17 -40.94 28.67
N HIS A 422 -14.88 -41.62 27.76
CA HIS A 422 -15.14 -41.12 26.40
C HIS A 422 -16.54 -41.48 25.94
N PHE A 423 -17.35 -40.47 25.61
CA PHE A 423 -18.63 -40.66 24.94
C PHE A 423 -18.53 -40.13 23.51
N GLY A 424 -18.62 -41.02 22.53
CA GLY A 424 -18.43 -40.71 21.11
C GLY A 424 -17.67 -41.81 20.35
N ASP A 425 -17.82 -41.81 19.02
CA ASP A 425 -17.22 -42.84 18.15
C ASP A 425 -16.05 -42.25 17.36
N SER A 426 -14.84 -42.71 17.68
CA SER A 426 -13.60 -42.23 17.06
C SER A 426 -13.41 -42.65 15.58
N GLU A 427 -14.28 -43.48 15.01
CA GLU A 427 -14.16 -43.97 13.62
C GLU A 427 -14.50 -42.92 12.52
N ASN A 428 -14.61 -41.63 12.86
CA ASN A 428 -14.94 -40.52 11.94
C ASN A 428 -16.29 -40.70 11.23
N GLY A 429 -17.39 -40.88 11.98
CA GLY A 429 -18.72 -40.99 11.41
C GLY A 429 -19.85 -40.83 12.41
N ALA A 430 -21.07 -40.67 11.90
CA ALA A 430 -22.27 -40.64 12.72
C ALA A 430 -22.53 -42.04 13.25
N TRP A 431 -22.61 -42.20 14.56
CA TRP A 431 -23.06 -43.43 15.16
C TRP A 431 -24.57 -43.60 14.96
N SER A 432 -25.02 -44.84 14.80
CA SER A 432 -26.41 -45.14 14.42
C SER A 432 -27.39 -44.64 15.49
N GLY A 433 -28.33 -43.79 15.10
CA GLY A 433 -29.34 -43.20 16.00
C GLY A 433 -28.97 -41.84 16.59
N SER A 434 -27.78 -41.29 16.27
CA SER A 434 -27.40 -39.90 16.64
C SER A 434 -28.38 -38.86 16.11
N ASP A 435 -28.98 -39.11 14.95
CA ASP A 435 -30.01 -38.30 14.31
C ASP A 435 -31.33 -38.25 15.09
N PHE A 436 -31.53 -39.13 16.08
CA PHE A 436 -32.66 -39.09 17.00
C PHE A 436 -32.37 -38.31 18.30
N LEU A 437 -31.11 -37.90 18.54
CA LEU A 437 -30.72 -37.17 19.75
C LEU A 437 -31.19 -35.71 19.67
N THR A 438 -32.09 -35.32 20.57
CA THR A 438 -32.72 -33.99 20.60
C THR A 438 -32.15 -33.06 21.65
N GLU A 439 -31.68 -33.60 22.78
CA GLU A 439 -31.14 -32.85 23.91
C GLU A 439 -30.13 -33.71 24.68
N VAL A 440 -29.12 -33.05 25.23
CA VAL A 440 -28.28 -33.58 26.31
C VAL A 440 -28.59 -32.76 27.56
N SER A 441 -29.24 -33.37 28.55
CA SER A 441 -29.73 -32.66 29.73
C SER A 441 -28.65 -32.54 30.82
N ASP A 442 -27.80 -33.56 30.96
CA ASP A 442 -26.65 -33.55 31.89
C ASP A 442 -25.52 -34.44 31.34
N PHE A 443 -24.26 -34.06 31.59
CA PHE A 443 -23.09 -34.90 31.26
C PHE A 443 -22.78 -35.93 32.35
N GLY A 444 -23.37 -35.79 33.54
CA GLY A 444 -23.14 -36.66 34.69
C GLY A 444 -21.71 -36.59 35.23
N ASN A 445 -21.43 -37.46 36.20
CA ASN A 445 -20.12 -37.55 36.86
C ASN A 445 -19.41 -38.85 36.52
N LEU A 446 -19.29 -39.13 35.23
CA LEU A 446 -18.76 -40.39 34.70
C LEU A 446 -17.22 -40.43 34.63
N GLY A 447 -16.57 -39.27 34.75
CA GLY A 447 -15.13 -39.12 34.51
C GLY A 447 -14.77 -38.84 33.05
N LEU A 448 -15.67 -38.20 32.29
CA LEU A 448 -15.46 -37.88 30.87
C LEU A 448 -14.22 -37.00 30.68
N THR A 449 -13.27 -37.49 29.90
CA THR A 449 -12.09 -36.73 29.45
C THR A 449 -12.18 -36.34 27.97
N SER A 450 -13.10 -36.95 27.21
CA SER A 450 -13.29 -36.70 25.78
C SER A 450 -14.76 -36.78 25.39
N LEU A 451 -15.19 -35.83 24.57
CA LEU A 451 -16.47 -35.84 23.85
C LEU A 451 -16.23 -35.91 22.34
N ASN A 452 -15.12 -36.53 21.95
CA ASN A 452 -14.76 -36.66 20.54
C ASN A 452 -15.85 -37.41 19.78
N SER A 453 -16.45 -36.77 18.77
CA SER A 453 -17.55 -37.32 17.97
C SER A 453 -18.81 -37.69 18.77
N ALA A 454 -18.98 -37.16 19.99
CA ALA A 454 -20.11 -37.43 20.88
C ALA A 454 -21.47 -37.22 20.20
N PHE A 455 -21.62 -36.12 19.45
CA PHE A 455 -22.86 -35.70 18.79
C PHE A 455 -22.68 -35.55 17.27
N TYR A 456 -21.72 -36.31 16.70
CA TYR A 456 -21.53 -36.35 15.26
C TYR A 456 -22.83 -36.83 14.59
N GLY A 457 -23.36 -36.04 13.65
CA GLY A 457 -24.58 -36.37 12.91
C GLY A 457 -25.88 -36.14 13.69
N ALA A 458 -25.83 -35.54 14.87
CA ALA A 458 -27.02 -35.21 15.65
C ALA A 458 -27.75 -33.99 15.05
N ILE A 459 -28.49 -34.23 13.97
CA ILE A 459 -29.11 -33.19 13.13
C ILE A 459 -30.23 -32.41 13.83
N ILE A 460 -30.87 -32.99 14.86
CA ILE A 460 -31.97 -32.37 15.61
C ILE A 460 -31.60 -31.98 17.06
N LEU A 461 -30.32 -32.06 17.44
CA LEU A 461 -29.86 -31.68 18.77
C LEU A 461 -29.93 -30.16 18.95
N THR A 462 -30.68 -29.67 19.95
CA THR A 462 -30.91 -28.23 20.15
C THR A 462 -30.46 -27.69 21.51
N SER A 463 -30.14 -28.56 22.47
CA SER A 463 -29.78 -28.19 23.83
C SER A 463 -28.68 -29.08 24.38
N VAL A 464 -27.73 -28.47 25.07
CA VAL A 464 -26.67 -29.15 25.83
C VAL A 464 -26.63 -28.61 27.26
N PRO A 465 -25.96 -29.29 28.21
CA PRO A 465 -25.85 -28.82 29.59
C PRO A 465 -25.06 -27.50 29.65
N ALA A 466 -25.35 -26.65 30.62
CA ALA A 466 -24.64 -25.37 30.79
C ALA A 466 -23.19 -25.53 31.27
N ILE A 467 -22.87 -26.64 31.92
CA ILE A 467 -21.55 -26.93 32.47
C ILE A 467 -20.94 -28.09 31.68
N LEU A 468 -19.82 -27.82 31.00
CA LEU A 468 -18.96 -28.86 30.45
C LEU A 468 -18.11 -29.46 31.58
N PRO A 469 -17.97 -30.80 31.71
CA PRO A 469 -17.10 -31.38 32.71
C PRO A 469 -15.65 -30.88 32.55
N SER A 470 -15.06 -30.36 33.62
CA SER A 470 -13.73 -29.72 33.58
C SER A 470 -12.60 -30.66 33.21
N THR A 471 -12.83 -31.97 33.27
CA THR A 471 -11.91 -33.04 32.85
C THR A 471 -11.86 -33.23 31.34
N VAL A 472 -12.81 -32.66 30.57
CA VAL A 472 -12.84 -32.80 29.11
C VAL A 472 -11.76 -31.93 28.47
N THR A 473 -10.82 -32.58 27.79
CA THR A 473 -9.74 -31.91 27.05
C THR A 473 -9.90 -32.00 25.53
N ASP A 474 -10.83 -32.83 25.04
CA ASP A 474 -11.03 -33.10 23.62
C ASP A 474 -12.49 -32.95 23.20
N LEU A 475 -12.76 -31.94 22.36
CA LEU A 475 -14.07 -31.67 21.72
C LEU A 475 -14.06 -31.94 20.22
N SER A 476 -13.08 -32.71 19.74
CA SER A 476 -12.90 -33.03 18.33
C SER A 476 -14.17 -33.61 17.69
N SER A 477 -14.63 -33.07 16.57
CA SER A 477 -15.84 -33.51 15.84
C SER A 477 -17.14 -33.58 16.67
N CYS A 478 -17.19 -32.95 17.85
CA CYS A 478 -18.28 -33.12 18.82
C CYS A 478 -19.66 -32.80 18.22
N PHE A 479 -19.79 -31.76 17.40
CA PHE A 479 -21.03 -31.33 16.72
C PHE A 479 -20.91 -31.40 15.19
N SER A 480 -20.01 -32.25 14.67
CA SER A 480 -19.80 -32.39 13.24
C SER A 480 -21.05 -32.94 12.54
N SER A 481 -21.33 -32.47 11.34
CA SER A 481 -22.45 -32.90 10.49
C SER A 481 -23.84 -32.72 11.14
N GLY A 482 -23.97 -31.83 12.12
CA GLY A 482 -25.27 -31.41 12.66
C GLY A 482 -26.02 -30.45 11.71
N GLN A 483 -27.26 -30.09 12.04
CA GLN A 483 -28.03 -29.08 11.28
C GLN A 483 -28.58 -27.94 12.16
N SER A 484 -28.26 -27.94 13.46
CA SER A 484 -28.70 -26.89 14.38
C SER A 484 -27.85 -25.64 14.25
N GLY A 485 -28.51 -24.50 13.99
CA GLY A 485 -27.87 -23.19 13.93
C GLY A 485 -27.50 -22.61 15.30
N THR A 486 -28.15 -23.09 16.36
CA THR A 486 -27.93 -22.68 17.76
C THR A 486 -28.18 -23.86 18.70
N PHE A 487 -27.32 -24.01 19.68
CA PHE A 487 -27.45 -24.93 20.80
C PHE A 487 -27.68 -24.14 22.09
N THR A 488 -28.77 -24.43 22.80
CA THR A 488 -29.03 -23.84 24.11
C THR A 488 -27.88 -24.18 25.06
N ASN A 489 -27.42 -23.18 25.82
CA ASN A 489 -26.31 -23.22 26.78
C ASN A 489 -24.89 -23.47 26.26
N LEU A 490 -24.66 -23.78 24.97
CA LEU A 490 -23.30 -24.03 24.46
C LEU A 490 -22.34 -22.85 24.71
N ASN A 491 -22.84 -21.63 24.62
CA ASN A 491 -22.05 -20.43 24.93
C ASN A 491 -21.68 -20.31 26.41
N LEU A 492 -22.23 -21.12 27.32
CA LEU A 492 -21.90 -21.10 28.75
C LEU A 492 -20.76 -22.07 29.12
N TRP A 493 -20.35 -22.93 28.18
CA TRP A 493 -19.26 -23.88 28.43
C TRP A 493 -17.96 -23.17 28.77
N ASP A 494 -17.34 -23.62 29.87
CA ASP A 494 -15.94 -23.34 30.16
C ASP A 494 -15.08 -24.33 29.37
N VAL A 495 -14.33 -23.80 28.39
CA VAL A 495 -13.46 -24.58 27.51
C VAL A 495 -11.98 -24.34 27.78
N SER A 496 -11.63 -23.73 28.92
CA SER A 496 -10.24 -23.37 29.25
C SER A 496 -9.30 -24.58 29.33
N ASN A 497 -9.83 -25.78 29.59
CA ASN A 497 -9.07 -27.03 29.67
C ASN A 497 -9.03 -27.79 28.33
N VAL A 498 -9.75 -27.33 27.31
CA VAL A 498 -9.83 -28.01 26.02
C VAL A 498 -8.57 -27.73 25.20
N THR A 499 -7.89 -28.79 24.76
CA THR A 499 -6.66 -28.71 23.97
C THR A 499 -6.89 -28.99 22.48
N SER A 500 -7.97 -29.69 22.12
CA SER A 500 -8.35 -30.00 20.73
C SER A 500 -9.81 -29.64 20.44
N MET A 501 -10.02 -28.89 19.37
CA MET A 501 -11.35 -28.55 18.82
C MET A 501 -11.42 -28.88 17.32
N ASN A 502 -10.62 -29.83 16.84
CA ASN A 502 -10.60 -30.15 15.42
C ASN A 502 -12.01 -30.61 14.96
N ARG A 503 -12.45 -30.16 13.78
CA ARG A 503 -13.74 -30.52 13.17
C ARG A 503 -14.99 -30.30 14.05
N MET A 504 -14.91 -29.56 15.16
CA MET A 504 -15.99 -29.49 16.15
C MET A 504 -17.36 -29.16 15.55
N PHE A 505 -17.44 -28.24 14.58
CA PHE A 505 -18.66 -27.86 13.86
C PHE A 505 -18.57 -28.17 12.34
N SER A 506 -17.68 -29.08 11.94
CA SER A 506 -17.46 -29.43 10.53
C SER A 506 -18.75 -29.97 9.91
N GLY A 507 -19.22 -29.40 8.80
CA GLY A 507 -20.42 -29.80 8.08
C GLY A 507 -21.73 -29.34 8.70
N ASN A 508 -21.69 -28.52 9.76
CA ASN A 508 -22.90 -27.91 10.31
C ASN A 508 -23.24 -26.60 9.57
N GLU A 509 -23.90 -26.75 8.41
CA GLU A 509 -24.18 -25.67 7.46
C GLU A 509 -24.94 -24.49 8.07
N SER A 510 -25.81 -24.74 9.06
CA SER A 510 -26.65 -23.72 9.70
C SER A 510 -26.00 -23.04 10.91
N PHE A 511 -24.86 -23.53 11.40
CA PHE A 511 -24.23 -23.07 12.63
C PHE A 511 -23.86 -21.58 12.56
N ASN A 512 -24.42 -20.76 13.46
CA ASN A 512 -24.14 -19.31 13.50
C ASN A 512 -24.29 -18.72 14.93
N GLN A 513 -23.96 -19.50 15.95
CA GLN A 513 -24.02 -19.09 17.36
C GLN A 513 -22.76 -18.31 17.78
N SER A 514 -22.92 -17.37 18.73
CA SER A 514 -21.79 -16.61 19.27
C SER A 514 -20.92 -17.48 20.20
N LEU A 515 -19.62 -17.49 19.96
CA LEU A 515 -18.60 -18.21 20.74
C LEU A 515 -17.50 -17.28 21.30
N ASN A 516 -17.67 -15.96 21.17
CA ASN A 516 -16.62 -14.98 21.46
C ASN A 516 -16.24 -14.87 22.96
N ASN A 517 -16.95 -15.57 23.83
CA ASN A 517 -16.69 -15.60 25.28
C ASN A 517 -15.93 -16.84 25.74
N TRP A 518 -15.61 -17.77 24.83
CA TRP A 518 -14.79 -18.94 25.13
C TRP A 518 -13.32 -18.56 25.34
N ASP A 519 -12.71 -19.11 26.39
CA ASP A 519 -11.26 -19.09 26.58
C ASP A 519 -10.62 -20.27 25.84
N VAL A 520 -10.11 -20.00 24.64
CA VAL A 520 -9.43 -20.99 23.79
C VAL A 520 -7.90 -20.98 23.96
N SER A 521 -7.38 -20.35 25.02
CA SER A 521 -5.93 -20.17 25.20
C SER A 521 -5.13 -21.48 25.35
N SER A 522 -5.77 -22.57 25.76
CA SER A 522 -5.18 -23.91 25.84
C SER A 522 -5.27 -24.73 24.55
N VAL A 523 -6.03 -24.26 23.56
CA VAL A 523 -6.27 -25.01 22.31
C VAL A 523 -5.01 -25.00 21.44
N THR A 524 -4.64 -26.19 20.93
CA THR A 524 -3.46 -26.37 20.06
C THR A 524 -3.83 -26.80 18.63
N ASP A 525 -5.02 -27.39 18.43
CA ASP A 525 -5.52 -27.87 17.14
C ASP A 525 -6.96 -27.39 16.86
N MET A 526 -7.11 -26.59 15.80
CA MET A 526 -8.40 -26.07 15.28
C MET A 526 -8.65 -26.55 13.83
N TYR A 527 -7.99 -27.63 13.41
CA TYR A 527 -8.14 -28.20 12.07
C TYR A 527 -9.61 -28.41 11.71
N LYS A 528 -10.09 -27.80 10.60
CA LYS A 528 -11.47 -27.95 10.10
C LYS A 528 -12.60 -27.56 11.08
N MET A 529 -12.34 -26.77 12.12
CA MET A 529 -13.35 -26.48 13.15
C MET A 529 -14.70 -25.98 12.61
N PHE A 530 -14.69 -25.10 11.59
CA PHE A 530 -15.87 -24.57 10.91
C PHE A 530 -15.94 -24.97 9.42
N TYR A 531 -15.32 -26.10 9.05
CA TYR A 531 -15.34 -26.61 7.67
C TYR A 531 -16.79 -26.81 7.21
N GLY A 532 -17.25 -26.17 6.14
CA GLY A 532 -18.62 -26.28 5.62
C GLY A 532 -19.70 -25.65 6.50
N ALA A 533 -19.34 -24.83 7.49
CA ALA A 533 -20.32 -24.06 8.28
C ALA A 533 -20.79 -22.82 7.49
N MET A 534 -21.54 -23.05 6.41
CA MET A 534 -21.90 -22.05 5.40
C MET A 534 -22.50 -20.76 5.97
N ALA A 535 -23.33 -20.86 7.02
CA ALA A 535 -24.00 -19.72 7.65
C ALA A 535 -23.16 -18.99 8.72
N PHE A 536 -21.99 -19.51 9.09
CA PHE A 536 -21.22 -19.01 10.23
C PHE A 536 -20.62 -17.61 9.95
N ASN A 537 -21.02 -16.61 10.72
CA ASN A 537 -20.53 -15.24 10.59
C ASN A 537 -20.57 -14.48 11.94
N ARG A 538 -20.03 -15.10 13.01
CA ARG A 538 -19.96 -14.49 14.35
C ARG A 538 -18.55 -14.06 14.74
N PRO A 539 -18.41 -12.98 15.53
CA PRO A 539 -17.11 -12.47 15.93
C PRO A 539 -16.35 -13.51 16.76
N LEU A 540 -15.04 -13.63 16.48
CA LEU A 540 -14.07 -14.47 17.19
C LEU A 540 -12.84 -13.65 17.66
N ASN A 541 -12.97 -12.33 17.68
CA ASN A 541 -11.87 -11.40 17.88
C ASN A 541 -11.32 -11.39 19.32
N ASN A 542 -12.02 -11.99 20.28
CA ASN A 542 -11.57 -12.12 21.67
C ASN A 542 -10.79 -13.43 21.92
N TRP A 543 -10.74 -14.33 20.95
CA TRP A 543 -10.03 -15.60 21.11
C TRP A 543 -8.51 -15.39 21.20
N VAL A 544 -7.89 -15.97 22.22
CA VAL A 544 -6.43 -16.01 22.38
C VAL A 544 -5.90 -17.29 21.72
N VAL A 545 -5.43 -17.18 20.48
CA VAL A 545 -5.00 -18.34 19.66
C VAL A 545 -3.48 -18.57 19.66
N SER A 546 -2.73 -17.94 20.56
CA SER A 546 -1.26 -17.93 20.58
C SER A 546 -0.60 -19.29 20.83
N ASN A 547 -1.38 -20.33 21.19
CA ASN A 547 -0.90 -21.70 21.36
C ASN A 547 -1.32 -22.65 20.22
N VAL A 548 -2.14 -22.18 19.27
CA VAL A 548 -2.61 -22.99 18.16
C VAL A 548 -1.47 -23.23 17.16
N THR A 549 -1.29 -24.49 16.76
CA THR A 549 -0.25 -24.89 15.79
C THR A 549 -0.84 -25.34 14.45
N ASN A 550 -2.12 -25.71 14.42
CA ASN A 550 -2.83 -26.19 13.22
C ASN A 550 -4.19 -25.51 13.07
N MET A 551 -4.34 -24.74 11.98
CA MET A 551 -5.59 -24.09 11.55
C MET A 551 -5.98 -24.50 10.13
N SER A 552 -5.46 -25.62 9.63
CA SER A 552 -5.71 -26.03 8.24
C SER A 552 -7.22 -26.20 8.00
N SER A 553 -7.71 -25.66 6.90
CA SER A 553 -9.11 -25.76 6.48
C SER A 553 -10.15 -25.29 7.52
N MET A 554 -9.78 -24.44 8.49
CA MET A 554 -10.67 -24.05 9.59
C MET A 554 -11.98 -23.42 9.12
N PHE A 555 -11.94 -22.53 8.12
CA PHE A 555 -13.10 -21.84 7.52
C PHE A 555 -13.35 -22.27 6.07
N TYR A 556 -12.87 -23.45 5.66
CA TYR A 556 -13.13 -23.95 4.32
C TYR A 556 -14.65 -24.06 4.11
N GLY A 557 -15.21 -23.46 3.06
CA GLY A 557 -16.64 -23.51 2.74
C GLY A 557 -17.54 -22.78 3.74
N ALA A 558 -16.97 -21.91 4.59
CA ALA A 558 -17.74 -21.01 5.44
C ALA A 558 -18.14 -19.76 4.62
N GLU A 559 -19.03 -19.95 3.64
CA GLU A 559 -19.38 -18.97 2.60
C GLU A 559 -19.73 -17.57 3.14
N SER A 560 -20.44 -17.51 4.27
CA SER A 560 -20.88 -16.25 4.90
C SER A 560 -19.84 -15.57 5.79
N PHE A 561 -18.71 -16.21 6.08
CA PHE A 561 -17.77 -15.75 7.09
C PHE A 561 -17.02 -14.49 6.66
N ASN A 562 -17.19 -13.38 7.39
CA ASN A 562 -16.55 -12.10 7.11
C ASN A 562 -16.25 -11.29 8.38
N GLN A 563 -15.66 -11.92 9.40
CA GLN A 563 -15.40 -11.30 10.71
C GLN A 563 -13.92 -10.99 10.92
N ALA A 564 -13.63 -9.93 11.68
CA ALA A 564 -12.26 -9.46 11.88
C ALA A 564 -11.40 -10.46 12.67
N LEU A 565 -10.23 -10.81 12.12
CA LEU A 565 -9.25 -11.74 12.70
C LEU A 565 -7.85 -11.13 12.86
N ASN A 566 -7.67 -9.85 12.53
CA ASN A 566 -6.37 -9.20 12.48
C ASN A 566 -5.60 -9.23 13.81
N ASN A 567 -6.31 -9.31 14.95
CA ASN A 567 -5.71 -9.32 16.29
C ASN A 567 -5.22 -10.72 16.74
N TRP A 568 -5.39 -11.76 15.93
CA TRP A 568 -4.93 -13.10 16.27
C TRP A 568 -3.41 -13.21 16.18
N ASP A 569 -2.78 -13.66 17.28
CA ASP A 569 -1.37 -14.06 17.26
C ASP A 569 -1.23 -15.47 16.67
N VAL A 570 -0.94 -15.53 15.37
CA VAL A 570 -0.73 -16.78 14.62
C VAL A 570 0.74 -17.19 14.54
N SER A 571 1.63 -16.60 15.35
CA SER A 571 3.09 -16.82 15.25
C SER A 571 3.55 -18.26 15.50
N LYS A 572 2.75 -19.07 16.23
CA LYS A 572 3.01 -20.51 16.45
C LYS A 572 2.34 -21.43 15.43
N VAL A 573 1.49 -20.90 14.55
CA VAL A 573 0.80 -21.70 13.53
C VAL A 573 1.82 -22.17 12.49
N THR A 574 1.86 -23.49 12.25
CA THR A 574 2.75 -24.11 11.24
C THR A 574 1.96 -24.74 10.09
N ARG A 575 0.67 -25.05 10.31
CA ARG A 575 -0.22 -25.67 9.32
C ARG A 575 -1.47 -24.80 9.12
N MET A 576 -1.57 -24.12 7.97
CA MET A 576 -2.72 -23.25 7.64
C MET A 576 -3.31 -23.50 6.25
N ARG A 577 -2.93 -24.58 5.55
CA ARG A 577 -3.41 -24.85 4.18
C ARG A 577 -4.94 -24.82 4.10
N SER A 578 -5.46 -24.26 3.00
CA SER A 578 -6.89 -24.17 2.69
C SER A 578 -7.78 -23.48 3.74
N MET A 579 -7.22 -22.65 4.64
CA MET A 579 -7.97 -22.10 5.79
C MET A 579 -9.24 -21.34 5.39
N PHE A 580 -9.20 -20.56 4.30
CA PHE A 580 -10.33 -19.77 3.78
C PHE A 580 -10.82 -20.24 2.41
N ARG A 581 -10.53 -21.49 2.02
CA ARG A 581 -10.98 -22.03 0.73
C ARG A 581 -12.52 -22.04 0.64
N GLY A 582 -13.12 -21.36 -0.32
CA GLY A 582 -14.57 -21.24 -0.48
C GLY A 582 -15.24 -20.36 0.59
N ALA A 583 -14.48 -19.54 1.33
CA ALA A 583 -15.04 -18.50 2.19
C ALA A 583 -15.40 -17.27 1.33
N GLU A 584 -16.42 -17.40 0.49
CA GLU A 584 -16.75 -16.46 -0.59
C GLU A 584 -16.85 -14.99 -0.13
N SER A 585 -17.44 -14.76 1.05
CA SER A 585 -17.66 -13.41 1.61
C SER A 585 -16.46 -12.83 2.38
N PHE A 586 -15.38 -13.57 2.56
CA PHE A 586 -14.29 -13.17 3.43
C PHE A 586 -13.43 -12.05 2.81
N ASN A 587 -13.43 -10.87 3.44
CA ASN A 587 -12.64 -9.72 2.99
C ASN A 587 -12.14 -8.84 4.16
N GLN A 588 -11.61 -9.46 5.21
CA GLN A 588 -11.10 -8.77 6.41
C GLN A 588 -9.58 -8.67 6.43
N PRO A 589 -9.01 -7.57 6.97
CA PRO A 589 -7.57 -7.38 7.00
C PRO A 589 -6.87 -8.47 7.82
N LEU A 590 -5.70 -8.89 7.34
CA LEU A 590 -4.80 -9.88 7.97
C LEU A 590 -3.35 -9.35 8.04
N ILE A 591 -3.21 -8.02 8.09
CA ILE A 591 -1.92 -7.34 7.90
C ILE A 591 -0.95 -7.58 9.06
N ASP A 592 -1.47 -7.84 10.27
CA ASP A 592 -0.68 -8.04 11.48
C ASP A 592 -0.32 -9.51 11.74
N TRP A 593 -0.72 -10.43 10.87
CA TRP A 593 -0.42 -11.86 11.02
C TRP A 593 1.07 -12.17 10.79
N ILE A 594 1.69 -12.83 11.77
CA ILE A 594 3.07 -13.32 11.68
C ILE A 594 3.06 -14.75 11.14
N VAL A 595 3.21 -14.90 9.82
CA VAL A 595 3.12 -16.20 9.12
C VAL A 595 4.47 -16.89 8.86
N SER A 596 5.57 -16.39 9.44
CA SER A 596 6.93 -16.87 9.13
C SER A 596 7.20 -18.33 9.52
N GLY A 597 6.35 -18.94 10.36
CA GLY A 597 6.43 -20.35 10.73
C GLY A 597 5.78 -21.33 9.74
N VAL A 598 5.10 -20.83 8.70
CA VAL A 598 4.32 -21.66 7.78
C VAL A 598 5.13 -22.05 6.55
N THR A 599 5.04 -23.33 6.17
CA THR A 599 5.72 -23.88 4.98
C THR A 599 4.75 -24.23 3.85
N ASN A 600 3.47 -24.42 4.13
CA ASN A 600 2.45 -24.79 3.15
C ASN A 600 1.21 -23.89 3.26
N MET A 601 0.98 -23.10 2.23
CA MET A 601 -0.16 -22.19 2.06
C MET A 601 -1.06 -22.61 0.88
N SER A 602 -0.99 -23.87 0.45
CA SER A 602 -1.76 -24.34 -0.70
C SER A 602 -3.27 -24.12 -0.46
N ASN A 603 -3.96 -23.65 -1.50
CA ASN A 603 -5.39 -23.40 -1.52
C ASN A 603 -5.91 -22.40 -0.45
N MET A 604 -5.04 -21.60 0.20
CA MET A 604 -5.39 -20.78 1.38
C MET A 604 -6.66 -19.93 1.19
N PHE A 605 -6.78 -19.28 0.03
CA PHE A 605 -7.87 -18.37 -0.36
C PHE A 605 -8.55 -18.82 -1.66
N GLU A 606 -8.43 -20.10 -2.04
CA GLU A 606 -9.08 -20.63 -3.25
C GLU A 606 -10.61 -20.40 -3.16
N GLY A 607 -11.23 -19.77 -4.14
CA GLY A 607 -12.67 -19.47 -4.13
C GLY A 607 -13.12 -18.44 -3.10
N ALA A 608 -12.19 -17.70 -2.47
CA ALA A 608 -12.53 -16.56 -1.61
C ALA A 608 -12.87 -15.33 -2.49
N MET A 609 -14.01 -15.40 -3.18
CA MET A 609 -14.37 -14.52 -4.31
C MET A 609 -14.23 -13.01 -4.02
N THR A 610 -14.50 -12.57 -2.79
CA THR A 610 -14.46 -11.14 -2.40
C THR A 610 -13.13 -10.69 -1.79
N PHE A 611 -12.19 -11.60 -1.55
CA PHE A 611 -10.96 -11.30 -0.83
C PHE A 611 -10.02 -10.39 -1.64
N ASN A 612 -9.74 -9.19 -1.13
CA ASN A 612 -8.83 -8.24 -1.78
C ASN A 612 -8.05 -7.37 -0.77
N GLN A 613 -7.53 -8.00 0.28
CA GLN A 613 -6.81 -7.31 1.36
C GLN A 613 -5.29 -7.35 1.15
N PRO A 614 -4.54 -6.30 1.56
CA PRO A 614 -3.10 -6.24 1.35
C PRO A 614 -2.37 -7.32 2.16
N LEU A 615 -1.56 -8.13 1.48
CA LEU A 615 -0.73 -9.19 2.06
C LEU A 615 0.78 -8.96 1.87
N ASN A 616 1.18 -7.83 1.29
CA ASN A 616 2.56 -7.55 0.91
C ASN A 616 3.55 -7.48 2.10
N ASN A 617 3.06 -7.42 3.35
CA ASN A 617 3.90 -7.43 4.55
C ASN A 617 4.14 -8.83 5.13
N TRP A 618 3.48 -9.87 4.61
CA TRP A 618 3.68 -11.23 5.07
C TRP A 618 5.10 -11.71 4.76
N ASN A 619 5.78 -12.25 5.78
CA ASN A 619 7.04 -12.95 5.58
C ASN A 619 6.78 -14.40 5.17
N VAL A 620 6.87 -14.66 3.86
CA VAL A 620 6.65 -15.98 3.25
C VAL A 620 7.95 -16.72 2.88
N SER A 621 9.10 -16.28 3.39
CA SER A 621 10.42 -16.83 3.00
C SER A 621 10.62 -18.32 3.29
N ASN A 622 9.80 -18.90 4.18
CA ASN A 622 9.83 -20.32 4.53
C ASN A 622 8.77 -21.17 3.79
N VAL A 623 7.90 -20.53 3.00
CA VAL A 623 6.82 -21.22 2.28
C VAL A 623 7.40 -21.95 1.07
N THR A 624 7.16 -23.25 0.98
CA THR A 624 7.60 -24.09 -0.14
C THR A 624 6.44 -24.45 -1.08
N ASN A 625 5.20 -24.41 -0.61
CA ASN A 625 4.02 -24.75 -1.43
C ASN A 625 2.94 -23.66 -1.34
N MET A 626 2.63 -23.06 -2.50
CA MET A 626 1.61 -22.04 -2.71
C MET A 626 0.62 -22.44 -3.83
N ALA A 627 0.56 -23.71 -4.18
CA ALA A 627 -0.33 -24.21 -5.23
C ALA A 627 -1.79 -23.81 -4.93
N TYR A 628 -2.49 -23.31 -5.95
CA TYR A 628 -3.89 -22.91 -5.89
C TYR A 628 -4.24 -21.83 -4.85
N MET A 629 -3.27 -21.11 -4.29
CA MET A 629 -3.51 -20.26 -3.11
C MET A 629 -4.62 -19.20 -3.31
N PHE A 630 -4.73 -18.62 -4.50
CA PHE A 630 -5.74 -17.62 -4.85
C PHE A 630 -6.63 -18.06 -6.00
N THR A 631 -6.63 -19.33 -6.41
CA THR A 631 -7.47 -19.80 -7.53
C THR A 631 -8.93 -19.39 -7.30
N ASP A 632 -9.59 -18.80 -8.30
CA ASP A 632 -10.97 -18.31 -8.23
C ASP A 632 -11.24 -17.24 -7.14
N ALA A 633 -10.20 -16.60 -6.60
CA ALA A 633 -10.33 -15.39 -5.76
C ALA A 633 -10.56 -14.16 -6.67
N GLU A 634 -11.75 -14.08 -7.28
CA GLU A 634 -12.07 -13.16 -8.38
C GLU A 634 -11.68 -11.69 -8.12
N SER A 635 -11.87 -11.21 -6.89
CA SER A 635 -11.60 -9.82 -6.50
C SER A 635 -10.14 -9.53 -6.17
N PHE A 636 -9.28 -10.55 -6.07
CA PHE A 636 -7.91 -10.38 -5.61
C PHE A 636 -7.06 -9.62 -6.63
N ASN A 637 -6.65 -8.40 -6.26
CA ASN A 637 -5.82 -7.55 -7.10
C ASN A 637 -4.86 -6.73 -6.23
N GLN A 638 -3.96 -7.41 -5.52
CA GLN A 638 -2.97 -6.80 -4.63
C GLN A 638 -1.54 -7.02 -5.13
N PRO A 639 -0.62 -6.07 -4.88
CA PRO A 639 0.79 -6.29 -5.13
C PRO A 639 1.38 -7.28 -4.11
N LEU A 640 2.25 -8.18 -4.57
CA LEU A 640 2.99 -9.16 -3.75
C LEU A 640 4.51 -9.03 -3.95
N ASN A 641 4.96 -7.84 -4.35
CA ASN A 641 6.33 -7.56 -4.77
C ASN A 641 7.35 -7.57 -3.60
N ASN A 642 6.91 -7.68 -2.34
CA ASN A 642 7.79 -7.80 -1.18
C ASN A 642 7.96 -9.26 -0.71
N TRP A 643 7.23 -10.21 -1.30
CA TRP A 643 7.32 -11.61 -0.92
C TRP A 643 8.65 -12.20 -1.38
N ASP A 644 9.35 -12.87 -0.46
CA ASP A 644 10.50 -13.72 -0.76
C ASP A 644 10.00 -15.11 -1.17
N VAL A 645 10.11 -15.43 -2.46
CA VAL A 645 9.67 -16.69 -3.05
C VAL A 645 10.85 -17.63 -3.35
N SER A 646 12.04 -17.36 -2.79
CA SER A 646 13.26 -18.14 -3.06
C SER A 646 13.21 -19.58 -2.55
N ALA A 647 12.32 -19.88 -1.59
CA ALA A 647 12.10 -21.22 -1.06
C ALA A 647 10.97 -21.98 -1.78
N VAL A 648 10.19 -21.32 -2.64
CA VAL A 648 8.98 -21.91 -3.21
C VAL A 648 9.33 -22.98 -4.24
N GLU A 649 8.71 -24.16 -4.10
CA GLU A 649 8.89 -25.32 -4.98
C GLU A 649 7.67 -25.52 -5.90
N VAL A 650 6.47 -25.14 -5.45
CA VAL A 650 5.21 -25.36 -6.21
C VAL A 650 4.29 -24.13 -6.14
N MET A 651 3.91 -23.58 -7.30
CA MET A 651 2.95 -22.47 -7.48
C MET A 651 1.94 -22.73 -8.61
N GLU A 652 1.58 -23.99 -8.82
CA GLU A 652 0.61 -24.38 -9.84
C GLU A 652 -0.73 -23.65 -9.63
N SER A 653 -1.29 -23.12 -10.72
CA SER A 653 -2.61 -22.47 -10.78
C SER A 653 -2.88 -21.40 -9.73
N MET A 654 -1.84 -20.78 -9.16
CA MET A 654 -1.96 -19.89 -8.01
C MET A 654 -2.93 -18.73 -8.22
N PHE A 655 -2.99 -18.17 -9.42
CA PHE A 655 -3.91 -17.08 -9.80
C PHE A 655 -4.88 -17.44 -10.94
N ASP A 656 -5.14 -18.73 -11.18
CA ASP A 656 -6.17 -19.13 -12.16
C ASP A 656 -7.54 -18.60 -11.68
N GLY A 657 -8.35 -18.02 -12.58
CA GLY A 657 -9.62 -17.39 -12.20
C GLY A 657 -9.51 -16.04 -11.46
N VAL A 658 -8.30 -15.53 -11.22
CA VAL A 658 -8.06 -14.20 -10.63
C VAL A 658 -7.93 -13.14 -11.71
N THR A 659 -8.41 -11.92 -11.45
CA THR A 659 -8.22 -10.75 -12.35
C THR A 659 -7.16 -9.80 -11.80
N LEU A 660 -5.88 -10.19 -11.86
CA LEU A 660 -4.76 -9.30 -11.55
C LEU A 660 -4.68 -8.18 -12.58
N SER A 661 -4.60 -6.94 -12.10
CA SER A 661 -4.24 -5.83 -12.98
C SER A 661 -2.82 -6.00 -13.50
N THR A 662 -2.56 -5.56 -14.73
CA THR A 662 -1.22 -5.62 -15.34
C THR A 662 -0.18 -4.89 -14.49
N THR A 663 -0.56 -3.81 -13.82
CA THR A 663 0.32 -3.10 -12.88
C THR A 663 0.79 -3.98 -11.72
N ASN A 664 -0.12 -4.75 -11.11
CA ASN A 664 0.22 -5.64 -10.00
C ASN A 664 1.00 -6.87 -10.49
N TYR A 665 0.63 -7.45 -11.63
CA TYR A 665 1.38 -8.57 -12.18
C TYR A 665 2.81 -8.16 -12.59
N ASP A 666 2.98 -6.98 -13.21
CA ASP A 666 4.29 -6.45 -13.58
C ASP A 666 5.22 -6.29 -12.37
N VAL A 667 4.72 -5.75 -11.24
CA VAL A 667 5.56 -5.57 -10.04
C VAL A 667 5.91 -6.89 -9.38
N ILE A 668 5.02 -7.89 -9.44
CA ILE A 668 5.28 -9.26 -8.96
C ILE A 668 6.41 -9.87 -9.80
N LEU A 669 6.28 -9.89 -11.12
CA LEU A 669 7.29 -10.43 -12.03
C LEU A 669 8.66 -9.78 -11.82
N LYS A 670 8.71 -8.45 -11.80
CA LYS A 670 9.97 -7.70 -11.61
C LYS A 670 10.63 -8.00 -10.27
N ALA A 671 9.86 -8.11 -9.20
CA ALA A 671 10.41 -8.37 -7.87
C ALA A 671 10.94 -9.80 -7.74
N TRP A 672 10.18 -10.78 -8.21
CA TRP A 672 10.56 -12.19 -8.09
C TRP A 672 11.73 -12.55 -9.01
N ALA A 673 11.81 -11.95 -10.20
CA ALA A 673 12.95 -12.10 -11.11
C ALA A 673 14.28 -11.55 -10.55
N ALA A 674 14.23 -10.67 -9.54
CA ALA A 674 15.41 -10.15 -8.87
C ALA A 674 15.93 -11.08 -7.76
N GLN A 675 15.20 -12.15 -7.41
CA GLN A 675 15.54 -13.10 -6.35
C GLN A 675 16.28 -14.31 -6.92
N THR A 676 17.02 -15.02 -6.06
CA THR A 676 17.59 -16.33 -6.39
C THR A 676 16.53 -17.40 -6.15
N VAL A 677 15.73 -17.69 -7.17
CA VAL A 677 14.60 -18.63 -7.08
C VAL A 677 15.00 -20.09 -7.31
N LYS A 678 14.16 -21.03 -6.85
CA LYS A 678 14.30 -22.45 -7.19
C LYS A 678 14.05 -22.68 -8.68
N PRO A 679 14.77 -23.61 -9.32
CA PRO A 679 14.53 -23.91 -10.72
C PRO A 679 13.30 -24.83 -10.92
N ASN A 680 12.73 -24.83 -12.12
CA ASN A 680 11.62 -25.70 -12.56
C ASN A 680 10.31 -25.55 -11.77
N VAL A 681 10.00 -24.34 -11.30
CA VAL A 681 8.72 -24.05 -10.65
C VAL A 681 7.63 -23.88 -11.71
N ILE A 682 6.50 -24.57 -11.52
CA ILE A 682 5.28 -24.31 -12.29
C ILE A 682 4.56 -23.14 -11.63
N PHE A 683 4.30 -22.08 -12.40
CA PHE A 683 3.60 -20.89 -11.94
C PHE A 683 2.38 -20.62 -12.82
N GLY A 684 1.19 -20.91 -12.27
CA GLY A 684 -0.09 -20.67 -12.96
C GLY A 684 -0.67 -19.31 -12.59
N VAL A 685 -0.92 -18.47 -13.59
CA VAL A 685 -1.42 -17.10 -13.45
C VAL A 685 -2.69 -16.88 -14.28
N GLY A 686 -3.33 -17.94 -14.79
CA GLY A 686 -4.53 -17.86 -15.62
C GLY A 686 -4.37 -16.94 -16.84
N ASP A 687 -5.42 -16.19 -17.17
CA ASP A 687 -5.47 -15.27 -18.32
C ASP A 687 -4.83 -13.90 -18.02
N ASN A 688 -4.12 -13.75 -16.91
CA ASN A 688 -3.52 -12.47 -16.50
C ASN A 688 -2.34 -12.09 -17.42
N GLN A 689 -2.33 -10.85 -17.88
CA GLN A 689 -1.36 -10.37 -18.88
C GLN A 689 -0.35 -9.40 -18.27
N TYR A 690 0.89 -9.43 -18.76
CA TYR A 690 1.97 -8.54 -18.32
C TYR A 690 2.33 -7.51 -19.40
N SER A 691 2.88 -6.36 -19.01
CA SER A 691 3.28 -5.32 -19.97
C SER A 691 4.58 -5.65 -20.73
N ALA A 692 4.72 -5.14 -21.94
CA ALA A 692 5.97 -5.18 -22.69
C ALA A 692 7.15 -4.51 -21.93
N GLY A 693 8.39 -4.80 -22.34
CA GLY A 693 9.59 -4.18 -21.78
C GLY A 693 10.09 -4.82 -20.49
N ALA A 694 10.06 -4.08 -19.37
CA ALA A 694 10.70 -4.53 -18.13
C ALA A 694 10.01 -5.75 -17.50
N ALA A 695 8.68 -5.84 -17.56
CA ALA A 695 7.95 -7.00 -17.05
C ALA A 695 8.15 -8.22 -17.96
N ALA A 696 8.07 -8.06 -19.28
CA ALA A 696 8.44 -9.10 -20.24
C ALA A 696 9.88 -9.64 -20.03
N THR A 697 10.84 -8.75 -19.76
CA THR A 697 12.23 -9.13 -19.44
C THR A 697 12.30 -9.94 -18.14
N ALA A 698 11.59 -9.50 -17.09
CA ALA A 698 11.54 -10.19 -15.80
C ALA A 698 10.89 -11.59 -15.91
N ARG A 699 9.77 -11.70 -16.63
CA ARG A 699 9.14 -12.97 -16.97
C ARG A 699 10.10 -13.88 -17.74
N GLY A 700 10.87 -13.31 -18.67
CA GLY A 700 11.95 -14.00 -19.38
C GLY A 700 13.03 -14.57 -18.45
N VAL A 701 13.47 -13.81 -17.45
CA VAL A 701 14.45 -14.27 -16.43
C VAL A 701 13.93 -15.45 -15.61
N LEU A 702 12.65 -15.42 -15.22
CA LEU A 702 12.04 -16.53 -14.48
C LEU A 702 11.93 -17.80 -15.34
N SER A 703 11.51 -17.68 -16.60
CA SER A 703 11.37 -18.83 -17.51
C SER A 703 12.70 -19.32 -18.13
N GLY A 704 13.74 -18.49 -18.13
CA GLY A 704 15.04 -18.77 -18.76
C GLY A 704 16.05 -19.44 -17.81
N GLU A 705 17.26 -19.68 -18.33
CA GLU A 705 18.39 -20.20 -17.55
C GLU A 705 18.83 -19.22 -16.45
N PRO A 706 19.11 -19.68 -15.20
CA PRO A 706 19.09 -21.07 -14.72
C PRO A 706 17.74 -21.49 -14.08
N ASN A 707 16.71 -20.65 -14.16
CA ASN A 707 15.48 -20.78 -13.38
C ASN A 707 14.45 -21.74 -14.01
N HIS A 708 14.30 -21.79 -15.33
CA HIS A 708 13.41 -22.75 -16.02
C HIS A 708 11.97 -22.81 -15.51
N TRP A 709 11.38 -21.70 -15.05
CA TRP A 709 9.98 -21.72 -14.63
C TRP A 709 9.04 -21.99 -15.81
N GLU A 710 8.04 -22.84 -15.58
CA GLU A 710 6.91 -23.03 -16.50
C GLU A 710 5.78 -22.08 -16.09
N ILE A 711 5.69 -20.94 -16.79
CA ILE A 711 4.73 -19.89 -16.50
C ILE A 711 3.54 -20.01 -17.46
N TYR A 712 2.36 -20.27 -16.91
CA TYR A 712 1.07 -20.33 -17.61
C TYR A 712 0.29 -19.04 -17.32
N ASP A 713 0.46 -18.04 -18.18
CA ASP A 713 -0.17 -16.73 -18.08
C ASP A 713 -0.89 -16.34 -19.38
N GLY A 714 -1.65 -15.23 -19.36
CA GLY A 714 -2.33 -14.67 -20.54
C GLY A 714 -1.38 -14.03 -21.57
N GLY A 715 -0.07 -14.24 -21.40
CA GLY A 715 0.99 -13.71 -22.23
C GLY A 715 1.24 -12.21 -22.04
N GLU A 716 2.14 -11.70 -22.88
CA GLU A 716 2.36 -10.26 -22.98
C GLU A 716 1.07 -9.60 -23.46
N LEU A 717 0.60 -8.61 -22.70
CA LEU A 717 -0.55 -7.80 -23.06
C LEU A 717 -0.30 -7.22 -24.44
N ALA A 718 -1.11 -7.66 -25.42
CA ALA A 718 -0.95 -7.28 -26.80
C ALA A 718 -0.88 -5.75 -26.90
N SER A 719 0.24 -5.24 -27.46
CA SER A 719 0.31 -3.83 -27.79
C SER A 719 -0.81 -3.54 -28.79
N SER A 720 -1.70 -2.63 -28.41
CA SER A 720 -2.72 -2.10 -29.29
C SER A 720 -2.19 -0.81 -29.87
N THR A 721 -1.90 -0.81 -31.17
CA THR A 721 -1.61 0.43 -31.87
C THR A 721 -2.92 1.15 -32.20
N THR A 722 -3.09 2.36 -31.65
CA THR A 722 -4.24 3.22 -31.95
C THR A 722 -3.80 4.40 -32.81
N ASP A 723 -4.22 4.38 -34.07
CA ASP A 723 -3.99 5.50 -35.01
C ASP A 723 -5.03 6.60 -34.78
N ILE A 724 -4.58 7.74 -34.29
CA ILE A 724 -5.39 8.94 -34.19
C ILE A 724 -5.29 9.68 -35.51
N THR A 725 -6.33 9.59 -36.33
CA THR A 725 -6.40 10.19 -37.68
C THR A 725 -7.19 11.50 -37.73
N THR A 726 -7.98 11.78 -36.69
CA THR A 726 -8.80 12.99 -36.54
C THR A 726 -8.63 13.60 -35.15
N SER A 727 -9.41 14.63 -34.81
CA SER A 727 -9.34 15.29 -33.50
C SER A 727 -10.12 14.53 -32.43
N THR A 728 -9.43 14.10 -31.38
CA THR A 728 -9.98 13.24 -30.32
C THR A 728 -9.40 13.58 -28.94
N THR A 729 -10.14 13.25 -27.88
CA THR A 729 -9.72 13.36 -26.47
C THR A 729 -9.36 12.00 -25.87
N ALA A 730 -8.46 11.95 -24.89
CA ALA A 730 -8.06 10.71 -24.23
C ALA A 730 -9.23 10.04 -23.49
N SER A 731 -10.11 10.84 -22.87
CA SER A 731 -11.32 10.35 -22.20
C SER A 731 -12.33 9.66 -23.12
N THR A 732 -12.26 9.91 -24.43
CA THR A 732 -13.17 9.33 -25.43
C THR A 732 -12.58 8.11 -26.14
N GLN A 733 -11.33 7.73 -25.82
CA GLN A 733 -10.66 6.57 -26.39
C GLN A 733 -10.49 5.47 -25.35
N THR A 734 -10.68 4.22 -25.76
CA THR A 734 -10.30 3.07 -24.93
C THR A 734 -8.78 2.92 -24.99
N LEU A 735 -8.09 3.41 -23.97
CA LEU A 735 -6.62 3.35 -23.85
C LEU A 735 -6.24 2.45 -22.68
N THR A 736 -5.33 1.52 -22.90
CA THR A 736 -4.73 0.66 -21.87
C THR A 736 -3.27 1.05 -21.64
N PRO A 737 -2.65 0.69 -20.51
CA PRO A 737 -1.23 0.95 -20.25
C PRO A 737 -0.26 0.41 -21.32
N SER A 738 -0.65 -0.63 -22.07
CA SER A 738 0.14 -1.19 -23.17
C SER A 738 -0.13 -0.54 -24.53
N SER A 739 -1.10 0.38 -24.64
CA SER A 739 -1.43 0.98 -25.93
C SER A 739 -0.23 1.76 -26.49
N ASP A 740 0.05 1.55 -27.77
CA ASP A 740 0.93 2.42 -28.54
C ASP A 740 0.03 3.38 -29.33
N ILE A 741 0.22 4.68 -29.14
CA ILE A 741 -0.58 5.68 -29.84
C ILE A 741 0.23 6.23 -31.01
N ILE A 742 -0.35 6.24 -32.20
CA ILE A 742 0.20 6.96 -33.34
C ILE A 742 -0.73 8.13 -33.65
N VAL A 743 -0.29 9.35 -33.32
CA VAL A 743 -0.97 10.56 -33.78
C VAL A 743 -0.50 10.85 -35.19
N THR A 744 -1.34 10.52 -36.18
CA THR A 744 -0.95 10.60 -37.60
C THR A 744 -0.87 12.05 -38.08
N SER A 745 -0.39 12.23 -39.32
CA SER A 745 -0.23 13.56 -39.93
C SER A 745 -1.48 14.45 -39.95
N THR A 746 -2.69 13.88 -39.90
CA THR A 746 -3.97 14.61 -39.83
C THR A 746 -4.62 14.56 -38.44
N GLY A 747 -4.05 13.77 -37.53
CA GLY A 747 -4.57 13.50 -36.20
C GLY A 747 -4.31 14.60 -35.18
N SER A 748 -5.20 14.70 -34.20
CA SER A 748 -5.02 15.55 -33.03
C SER A 748 -5.51 14.82 -31.78
N MET A 749 -4.64 14.62 -30.80
CA MET A 749 -5.00 14.01 -29.52
C MET A 749 -4.87 15.04 -28.39
N VAL A 750 -5.90 15.11 -27.55
CA VAL A 750 -5.90 15.94 -26.34
C VAL A 750 -5.95 15.04 -25.10
N ILE A 751 -4.92 15.12 -24.25
CA ILE A 751 -4.88 14.46 -22.94
C ILE A 751 -5.63 15.32 -21.93
N ASP A 752 -6.89 14.95 -21.66
CA ASP A 752 -7.83 15.64 -20.78
C ASP A 752 -8.08 14.91 -19.45
N GLN A 753 -7.46 13.74 -19.27
CA GLN A 753 -7.41 12.95 -18.03
C GLN A 753 -5.98 12.43 -17.79
N ASN A 754 -5.69 11.91 -16.59
CA ASN A 754 -4.40 11.25 -16.37
C ASN A 754 -4.36 9.99 -17.24
N THR A 755 -3.30 9.83 -18.03
CA THR A 755 -3.21 8.77 -19.05
C THR A 755 -1.86 8.08 -18.94
N ALA A 756 -1.89 6.75 -18.90
CA ALA A 756 -0.70 5.89 -18.96
C ALA A 756 -0.85 4.96 -20.16
N VAL A 757 0.16 4.98 -21.05
CA VAL A 757 0.24 4.20 -22.29
C VAL A 757 1.71 3.89 -22.58
N ASN A 758 2.02 2.91 -23.42
CA ASN A 758 3.38 2.45 -23.64
C ASN A 758 4.20 3.50 -24.41
N THR A 759 3.77 3.82 -25.63
CA THR A 759 4.40 4.85 -26.46
C THR A 759 3.36 5.81 -27.05
N VAL A 760 3.80 7.03 -27.33
CA VAL A 760 3.05 7.96 -28.18
C VAL A 760 3.96 8.47 -29.28
N THR A 761 3.74 8.03 -30.51
CA THR A 761 4.42 8.54 -31.70
C THR A 761 3.56 9.60 -32.36
N VAL A 762 4.05 10.83 -32.42
CA VAL A 762 3.41 11.94 -33.13
C VAL A 762 4.12 12.09 -34.48
N GLN A 763 3.46 11.63 -35.53
CA GLN A 763 3.97 11.71 -36.89
C GLN A 763 4.06 13.16 -37.38
N VAL A 764 4.73 13.36 -38.51
CA VAL A 764 4.84 14.67 -39.16
C VAL A 764 3.46 15.27 -39.43
N GLY A 765 3.16 16.42 -38.81
CA GLY A 765 1.86 17.10 -38.90
C GLY A 765 0.87 16.74 -37.78
N GLY A 766 1.12 15.66 -37.04
CA GLY A 766 0.30 15.25 -35.89
C GLY A 766 0.39 16.22 -34.71
N LYS A 767 -0.67 16.24 -33.90
CA LYS A 767 -0.87 17.20 -32.81
C LYS A 767 -1.16 16.50 -31.50
N LEU A 768 -0.31 16.68 -30.48
CA LEU A 768 -0.54 16.16 -29.13
C LEU A 768 -0.64 17.31 -28.12
N THR A 769 -1.81 17.53 -27.56
CA THR A 769 -2.04 18.54 -26.51
C THR A 769 -2.16 17.85 -25.15
N VAL A 770 -1.47 18.34 -24.13
CA VAL A 770 -1.68 17.90 -22.73
C VAL A 770 -2.31 19.05 -21.94
N ASN A 771 -3.52 18.84 -21.43
CA ASN A 771 -4.26 19.87 -20.70
C ASN A 771 -3.67 20.13 -19.31
N SER A 772 -3.93 21.34 -18.79
CA SER A 772 -3.49 21.76 -17.45
C SER A 772 -3.88 20.75 -16.37
N GLY A 773 -2.92 20.37 -15.53
CA GLY A 773 -3.13 19.47 -14.40
C GLY A 773 -3.30 17.99 -14.75
N ARG A 774 -3.00 17.58 -16.00
CA ARG A 774 -3.05 16.18 -16.45
C ARG A 774 -1.66 15.59 -16.63
N THR A 775 -1.52 14.30 -16.35
CA THR A 775 -0.28 13.56 -16.56
C THR A 775 -0.37 12.64 -17.78
N LEU A 776 0.71 12.58 -18.55
CA LEU A 776 0.94 11.56 -19.57
C LEU A 776 2.17 10.74 -19.16
N ASN A 777 1.97 9.48 -18.81
CA ASN A 777 3.06 8.54 -18.55
C ASN A 777 3.24 7.65 -19.79
N ALA A 778 4.19 8.00 -20.65
CA ALA A 778 4.50 7.29 -21.88
C ALA A 778 5.91 7.65 -22.39
N THR A 779 6.49 6.81 -23.25
CA THR A 779 7.64 7.21 -24.09
C THR A 779 7.12 7.95 -25.32
N VAL A 780 7.46 9.24 -25.46
CA VAL A 780 6.95 10.06 -26.58
C VAL A 780 7.98 10.19 -27.69
N THR A 781 7.60 9.96 -28.94
CA THR A 781 8.43 10.25 -30.10
C THR A 781 7.75 11.29 -30.98
N LEU A 782 8.42 12.40 -31.25
CA LEU A 782 7.94 13.43 -32.17
C LEU A 782 8.75 13.32 -33.46
N GLU A 783 8.12 12.90 -34.55
CA GLU A 783 8.80 12.66 -35.82
C GLU A 783 8.99 13.94 -36.61
N SER A 784 10.02 13.96 -37.45
CA SER A 784 10.30 15.08 -38.35
C SER A 784 10.73 14.61 -39.73
N SER A 785 10.37 15.37 -40.76
CA SER A 785 10.83 15.17 -42.14
C SER A 785 10.91 16.51 -42.87
N ALA A 786 11.24 16.46 -44.17
CA ALA A 786 11.21 17.64 -45.04
C ALA A 786 9.84 18.34 -45.10
N SER A 787 8.74 17.63 -44.79
CA SER A 787 7.38 18.16 -44.80
C SER A 787 6.93 18.76 -43.47
N GLY A 788 7.70 18.63 -42.38
CA GLY A 788 7.40 19.26 -41.09
C GLY A 788 7.84 18.44 -39.88
N THR A 789 7.19 18.70 -38.75
CA THR A 789 7.42 18.04 -37.45
C THR A 789 6.09 17.69 -36.80
N GLY A 790 6.02 16.58 -36.09
CA GLY A 790 4.98 16.35 -35.07
C GLY A 790 5.12 17.40 -33.97
N THR A 791 4.00 17.81 -33.37
CA THR A 791 4.02 18.91 -32.39
C THR A 791 3.35 18.53 -31.08
N LEU A 792 3.97 18.91 -29.98
CA LEU A 792 3.43 18.73 -28.63
C LEU A 792 3.25 20.08 -27.94
N VAL A 793 2.04 20.35 -27.46
CA VAL A 793 1.72 21.53 -26.64
C VAL A 793 1.33 21.06 -25.24
N ASP A 794 2.02 21.54 -24.20
CA ASP A 794 1.60 21.35 -22.82
C ASP A 794 0.98 22.64 -22.28
N ASN A 795 -0.13 22.52 -21.57
CA ASN A 795 -0.85 23.64 -20.94
C ASN A 795 -0.52 23.72 -19.44
N TYR A 796 0.77 23.64 -19.08
CA TYR A 796 1.44 23.72 -17.76
C TYR A 796 2.13 22.42 -17.34
N SER A 797 3.44 22.55 -17.06
CA SER A 797 4.42 21.61 -16.51
C SER A 797 4.01 20.14 -16.47
N ILE A 798 4.54 19.34 -17.41
CA ILE A 798 4.42 17.87 -17.37
C ILE A 798 5.63 17.32 -16.58
N PRO A 799 5.43 16.71 -15.40
CA PRO A 799 6.50 15.99 -14.75
C PRO A 799 6.84 14.74 -15.58
N THR A 800 8.14 14.47 -15.76
CA THR A 800 8.67 13.13 -16.08
C THR A 800 8.25 12.49 -17.41
N LEU A 801 8.05 13.28 -18.47
CA LEU A 801 7.92 12.73 -19.81
C LEU A 801 9.30 12.56 -20.46
N THR A 802 9.76 11.33 -20.66
CA THR A 802 10.91 11.06 -21.54
C THR A 802 10.43 11.10 -22.98
N ALA A 803 10.93 12.07 -23.74
CA ALA A 803 10.57 12.23 -25.15
C ALA A 803 11.80 12.20 -26.04
N THR A 804 11.65 11.64 -27.24
CA THR A 804 12.59 11.72 -28.36
C THR A 804 12.01 12.67 -29.39
N VAL A 805 12.61 13.86 -29.52
CA VAL A 805 12.19 14.87 -30.50
C VAL A 805 13.13 14.81 -31.70
N GLN A 806 12.61 14.45 -32.87
CA GLN A 806 13.36 14.41 -34.11
C GLN A 806 13.36 15.78 -34.80
N GLN A 807 14.42 16.06 -35.55
CA GLN A 807 14.50 17.21 -36.43
C GLN A 807 15.14 16.84 -37.76
N TYR A 808 14.43 17.14 -38.85
CA TYR A 808 14.96 17.07 -40.20
C TYR A 808 15.87 18.27 -40.49
N LEU A 809 17.11 17.98 -40.88
CA LEU A 809 18.19 18.93 -41.15
C LEU A 809 18.68 18.80 -42.60
N PRO A 810 18.21 19.64 -43.54
CA PRO A 810 18.57 19.49 -44.95
C PRO A 810 20.08 19.67 -45.21
N GLN A 811 20.65 18.83 -46.08
CA GLN A 811 22.08 18.82 -46.43
C GLN A 811 22.63 20.17 -46.92
N GLY A 812 23.91 20.39 -46.62
CA GLY A 812 24.73 21.50 -47.13
C GLY A 812 24.36 22.87 -46.57
N ARG A 813 24.00 22.94 -45.29
CA ARG A 813 23.60 24.19 -44.62
C ARG A 813 24.05 24.20 -43.17
N ASN A 814 24.57 25.34 -42.68
CA ASN A 814 24.66 25.57 -41.24
C ASN A 814 23.26 25.75 -40.64
N TRP A 815 22.97 25.04 -39.55
CA TRP A 815 21.65 25.04 -38.92
C TRP A 815 21.63 25.89 -37.68
N TYR A 816 20.71 26.84 -37.63
CA TYR A 816 20.43 27.67 -36.47
C TYR A 816 19.48 26.90 -35.56
N VAL A 817 20.03 26.24 -34.54
CA VAL A 817 19.36 25.20 -33.77
C VAL A 817 19.06 25.59 -32.33
N SER A 818 18.06 24.92 -31.75
CA SER A 818 17.68 25.01 -30.34
C SER A 818 17.73 23.65 -29.67
N VAL A 819 17.41 23.60 -28.37
CA VAL A 819 17.27 22.37 -27.61
C VAL A 819 15.86 22.29 -27.00
N PRO A 820 15.02 21.29 -27.38
CA PRO A 820 13.66 21.15 -26.85
C PRO A 820 13.56 20.28 -25.59
N THR A 821 14.66 19.65 -25.18
CA THR A 821 14.78 18.84 -23.96
C THR A 821 15.80 19.43 -23.00
N SER A 822 15.70 19.07 -21.73
CA SER A 822 16.60 19.52 -20.67
C SER A 822 17.99 18.84 -20.68
N SER A 823 18.13 17.70 -21.35
CA SER A 823 19.34 16.87 -21.41
C SER A 823 20.13 16.98 -22.73
N GLY A 824 19.75 17.91 -23.62
CA GLY A 824 20.35 17.98 -24.96
C GLY A 824 21.83 18.39 -24.96
N ASN A 825 22.61 17.69 -25.80
CA ASN A 825 24.04 17.87 -25.98
C ASN A 825 24.35 18.06 -27.47
N THR A 826 25.41 18.82 -27.78
CA THR A 826 26.01 18.94 -29.12
C THR A 826 26.37 17.61 -29.80
N SER A 827 26.59 16.53 -29.04
CA SER A 827 26.85 15.17 -29.54
C SER A 827 25.71 14.63 -30.39
N SER A 828 24.47 15.08 -30.19
CA SER A 828 23.33 14.71 -31.05
C SER A 828 23.52 15.15 -32.51
N PHE A 829 24.30 16.21 -32.75
CA PHE A 829 24.63 16.67 -34.10
C PHE A 829 25.97 16.10 -34.60
N ILE A 830 26.99 16.11 -33.74
CA ILE A 830 28.37 15.74 -34.11
C ILE A 830 28.51 14.21 -34.20
N GLY A 831 28.00 13.46 -33.21
CA GLY A 831 28.05 12.01 -33.17
C GLY A 831 27.23 11.34 -34.27
N ALA A 832 26.20 12.03 -34.78
CA ALA A 832 25.42 11.60 -35.94
C ALA A 832 26.10 11.91 -37.30
N GLY A 833 27.29 12.53 -37.30
CA GLY A 833 28.00 12.94 -38.52
C GLY A 833 27.31 14.06 -39.32
N LEU A 834 26.30 14.71 -38.73
CA LEU A 834 25.51 15.75 -39.39
C LEU A 834 26.22 17.11 -39.34
N ALA A 835 26.88 17.43 -38.22
CA ALA A 835 27.64 18.66 -38.03
C ALA A 835 29.12 18.39 -37.74
N SER A 836 30.01 19.21 -38.30
CA SER A 836 31.43 19.20 -37.95
C SER A 836 31.70 19.86 -36.60
N SER A 837 30.86 20.83 -36.23
CA SER A 837 30.94 21.53 -34.94
C SER A 837 29.65 22.27 -34.62
N VAL A 838 29.49 22.68 -33.37
CA VAL A 838 28.37 23.50 -32.90
C VAL A 838 28.94 24.74 -32.20
N SER A 839 28.49 25.92 -32.58
CA SER A 839 28.91 27.19 -31.98
C SER A 839 27.72 27.93 -31.36
N TYR A 840 27.97 28.84 -30.42
CA TYR A 840 26.97 29.83 -30.01
C TYR A 840 27.59 31.23 -29.92
N TYR A 841 26.76 32.25 -30.04
CA TYR A 841 27.21 33.62 -29.93
C TYR A 841 27.16 34.10 -28.48
N ASN A 842 28.31 34.52 -27.94
CA ASN A 842 28.41 35.09 -26.61
C ASN A 842 28.52 36.61 -26.69
N GLU A 843 27.38 37.29 -26.50
CA GLU A 843 27.30 38.76 -26.51
C GLU A 843 28.17 39.39 -25.42
N VAL A 844 28.30 38.78 -24.23
CA VAL A 844 29.17 39.29 -23.14
C VAL A 844 30.63 39.39 -23.59
N GLY A 845 31.07 38.43 -24.42
CA GLY A 845 32.41 38.42 -25.01
C GLY A 845 32.50 39.07 -26.40
N GLY A 846 31.37 39.46 -27.00
CA GLY A 846 31.27 39.97 -28.37
C GLY A 846 31.79 39.00 -29.45
N ALA A 847 31.79 37.70 -29.17
CA ALA A 847 32.48 36.70 -30.00
C ALA A 847 31.70 35.39 -30.10
N TRP A 848 31.99 34.64 -31.17
CA TRP A 848 31.57 33.25 -31.29
C TRP A 848 32.36 32.38 -30.33
N VAL A 849 31.65 31.48 -29.65
CA VAL A 849 32.25 30.35 -28.93
C VAL A 849 32.12 29.16 -29.86
N ASP A 850 33.20 28.89 -30.59
CA ASP A 850 33.28 27.81 -31.56
C ASP A 850 33.57 26.46 -30.92
N ASP A 851 33.20 25.39 -31.63
CA ASP A 851 33.43 24.00 -31.23
C ASP A 851 32.93 23.66 -29.81
N TYR A 852 31.77 24.19 -29.45
CA TYR A 852 31.13 23.94 -28.17
C TYR A 852 30.76 22.46 -28.02
N THR A 853 31.13 21.86 -26.88
CA THR A 853 30.91 20.44 -26.57
C THR A 853 30.06 20.21 -25.31
N GLY A 854 29.51 21.28 -24.73
CA GLY A 854 28.77 21.23 -23.47
C GLY A 854 27.25 21.01 -23.62
N ALA A 855 26.56 21.00 -22.48
CA ALA A 855 25.10 20.90 -22.42
C ALA A 855 24.43 22.15 -23.02
N MET A 856 23.47 21.94 -23.92
CA MET A 856 22.75 23.04 -24.55
C MET A 856 21.71 23.62 -23.58
N THR A 857 21.53 24.94 -23.61
CA THR A 857 20.60 25.65 -22.72
C THR A 857 19.30 25.97 -23.44
N ALA A 858 18.16 25.63 -22.84
CA ALA A 858 16.84 25.99 -23.35
C ALA A 858 16.72 27.51 -23.58
N GLY A 859 16.20 27.92 -24.74
CA GLY A 859 16.02 29.33 -25.10
C GLY A 859 17.26 30.02 -25.70
N ARG A 860 18.45 29.41 -25.58
CA ARG A 860 19.67 29.88 -26.28
C ARG A 860 19.72 29.30 -27.68
N GLY A 861 20.14 30.11 -28.66
CA GLY A 861 20.37 29.64 -30.00
C GLY A 861 21.83 29.24 -30.25
N TYR A 862 21.97 28.23 -31.09
CA TYR A 862 23.24 27.64 -31.49
C TYR A 862 23.31 27.56 -33.01
N VAL A 863 24.51 27.40 -33.55
CA VAL A 863 24.76 27.16 -34.98
C VAL A 863 25.51 25.85 -35.11
N ALA A 864 24.86 24.83 -35.67
CA ALA A 864 25.49 23.58 -36.06
C ALA A 864 26.07 23.72 -37.49
N ILE A 865 27.38 23.60 -37.64
CA ILE A 865 28.09 23.75 -38.91
C ILE A 865 28.06 22.42 -39.66
N SER A 866 27.56 22.39 -40.90
CA SER A 866 27.39 21.14 -41.64
C SER A 866 28.72 20.48 -42.00
N ALA A 867 28.84 19.17 -41.76
CA ALA A 867 30.02 18.39 -42.13
C ALA A 867 30.16 18.21 -43.67
N ALA A 868 31.39 18.26 -44.18
CA ALA A 868 31.68 18.01 -45.59
C ALA A 868 31.46 16.52 -45.93
N GLY A 869 30.61 16.23 -46.93
CA GLY A 869 30.39 14.86 -47.40
C GLY A 869 29.30 14.06 -46.68
N ALA A 870 28.36 14.71 -45.98
CA ALA A 870 27.13 14.10 -45.45
C ALA A 870 26.20 13.61 -46.59
N GLY A 871 26.63 12.57 -47.30
CA GLY A 871 25.93 11.91 -48.38
C GLY A 871 25.31 10.60 -47.89
N SER A 872 24.01 10.48 -48.11
CA SER A 872 23.19 9.27 -48.01
C SER A 872 22.47 9.02 -46.67
N ALA A 873 21.13 9.08 -46.77
CA ALA A 873 20.09 8.52 -45.90
C ALA A 873 19.91 9.10 -44.48
N THR A 874 18.71 9.65 -44.24
CA THR A 874 18.15 10.18 -42.98
C THR A 874 18.89 11.38 -42.38
N ASN A 875 18.55 12.57 -42.88
CA ASN A 875 18.96 13.86 -42.33
C ASN A 875 18.29 14.20 -40.97
N ASN A 876 17.99 13.22 -40.12
CA ASN A 876 17.29 13.43 -38.86
C ASN A 876 18.28 13.31 -37.69
N THR A 877 18.26 14.30 -36.79
CA THR A 877 18.86 14.17 -35.46
C THR A 877 17.75 14.06 -34.42
N SER A 878 18.06 13.47 -33.26
CA SER A 878 17.11 13.25 -32.17
C SER A 878 17.65 13.78 -30.85
N PHE A 879 16.76 14.40 -30.08
CA PHE A 879 17.00 14.79 -28.69
C PHE A 879 16.12 13.95 -27.78
N SER A 880 16.75 13.10 -26.96
CA SER A 880 16.04 12.26 -26.00
C SER A 880 16.23 12.80 -24.59
N GLY A 881 15.12 12.94 -23.86
CA GLY A 881 15.10 13.32 -22.45
C GLY A 881 13.84 14.07 -22.05
N THR A 882 13.87 14.74 -20.90
CA THR A 882 12.70 15.47 -20.40
C THR A 882 12.46 16.72 -21.23
N LEU A 883 11.26 16.87 -21.78
CA LEU A 883 10.85 18.05 -22.54
C LEU A 883 10.95 19.32 -21.69
N ASN A 884 11.39 20.41 -22.31
CA ASN A 884 11.23 21.74 -21.72
C ASN A 884 9.72 22.05 -21.65
N SER A 885 9.25 22.40 -20.46
CA SER A 885 7.85 22.74 -20.20
C SER A 885 7.75 23.99 -19.33
N GLY A 886 6.55 24.58 -19.27
CA GLY A 886 6.34 25.83 -18.53
C GLY A 886 7.11 27.01 -19.15
N ASN A 887 7.24 28.10 -18.40
CA ASN A 887 7.84 29.35 -18.91
C ASN A 887 9.37 29.28 -18.95
N VAL A 888 9.98 29.63 -20.10
CA VAL A 888 11.44 29.66 -20.28
C VAL A 888 11.92 31.11 -20.45
N PRO A 889 12.55 31.71 -19.43
CA PRO A 889 13.10 33.06 -19.51
C PRO A 889 14.48 33.08 -20.20
N VAL A 890 14.67 34.04 -21.10
CA VAL A 890 15.94 34.29 -21.80
C VAL A 890 16.34 35.75 -21.59
N THR A 891 17.50 35.96 -20.96
CA THR A 891 18.03 37.30 -20.70
C THR A 891 18.79 37.82 -21.92
N LEU A 892 18.37 38.98 -22.43
CA LEU A 892 19.00 39.69 -23.54
C LEU A 892 20.08 40.63 -23.00
N THR A 893 21.26 40.54 -23.59
CA THR A 893 22.44 41.29 -23.17
C THR A 893 22.84 42.31 -24.23
N ARG A 894 23.44 43.42 -23.80
CA ARG A 894 24.13 44.37 -24.66
C ARG A 894 25.44 44.77 -23.98
N THR A 895 26.56 44.38 -24.55
CA THR A 895 27.88 44.56 -23.93
C THR A 895 28.86 45.07 -24.98
N GLY A 896 29.05 46.39 -25.05
CA GLY A 896 30.03 47.03 -25.93
C GLY A 896 29.55 48.37 -26.53
N THR A 897 30.49 49.10 -27.15
CA THR A 897 30.24 50.37 -27.89
C THR A 897 30.38 50.21 -29.41
N SER A 898 30.62 48.99 -29.91
CA SER A 898 30.72 48.73 -31.35
C SER A 898 29.35 48.77 -32.04
N GLY A 899 29.33 48.90 -33.36
CA GLY A 899 28.10 48.81 -34.17
C GLY A 899 27.36 47.46 -34.05
N PHE A 900 28.01 46.46 -33.45
CA PHE A 900 27.52 45.10 -33.27
C PHE A 900 27.04 44.78 -31.84
N ALA A 901 27.02 45.77 -30.93
CA ALA A 901 26.50 45.52 -29.59
C ALA A 901 24.97 45.30 -29.60
N GLY A 902 24.52 44.35 -28.78
CA GLY A 902 23.13 44.03 -28.49
C GLY A 902 22.55 42.85 -29.27
N TYR A 903 23.30 42.18 -30.14
CA TYR A 903 22.79 41.05 -30.92
C TYR A 903 22.78 39.77 -30.05
N ASN A 904 21.61 39.16 -29.90
CA ASN A 904 21.41 37.95 -29.12
C ASN A 904 20.87 36.85 -30.02
N LEU A 905 21.57 35.71 -30.06
CA LEU A 905 21.09 34.51 -30.73
C LEU A 905 20.24 33.69 -29.76
N ILE A 906 18.92 33.73 -29.95
CA ILE A 906 17.94 33.06 -29.10
C ILE A 906 17.17 32.02 -29.90
N ALA A 907 16.44 31.12 -29.23
CA ALA A 907 15.79 30.02 -29.94
C ALA A 907 14.54 29.49 -29.27
N ASN A 908 13.68 28.85 -30.06
CA ASN A 908 12.47 28.20 -29.57
C ASN A 908 12.82 27.01 -28.66
N PRO A 909 12.48 27.03 -27.35
CA PRO A 909 12.84 25.96 -26.42
C PRO A 909 11.89 24.77 -26.43
N TYR A 910 10.81 24.78 -27.23
CA TYR A 910 9.75 23.78 -27.16
C TYR A 910 9.66 22.93 -28.43
N PRO A 911 9.10 21.72 -28.34
CA PRO A 911 8.76 20.87 -29.50
C PRO A 911 7.44 21.30 -30.18
N SER A 912 7.05 22.57 -30.05
CA SER A 912 5.88 23.18 -30.70
C SER A 912 6.32 24.41 -31.49
N TYR A 913 5.45 24.90 -32.36
CA TYR A 913 5.64 26.24 -32.91
C TYR A 913 5.47 27.27 -31.80
N VAL A 914 6.19 28.39 -31.88
CA VAL A 914 6.11 29.48 -30.89
C VAL A 914 5.96 30.80 -31.59
N ASN A 915 4.98 31.62 -31.21
CA ASN A 915 4.83 32.98 -31.70
C ASN A 915 5.32 34.00 -30.66
N PRO A 916 6.59 34.45 -30.74
CA PRO A 916 7.13 35.42 -29.79
C PRO A 916 6.82 36.88 -30.16
N MET A 917 6.08 37.15 -31.24
CA MET A 917 6.00 38.48 -31.86
C MET A 917 5.45 39.55 -30.91
N ALA A 918 4.36 39.24 -30.20
CA ALA A 918 3.77 40.18 -29.23
C ALA A 918 4.71 40.48 -28.06
N ALA A 919 5.43 39.47 -27.57
CA ALA A 919 6.39 39.64 -26.47
C ALA A 919 7.61 40.45 -26.92
N LEU A 920 8.14 40.18 -28.11
CA LEU A 920 9.22 40.97 -28.69
C LEU A 920 8.79 42.42 -28.97
N ASN A 921 7.56 42.62 -29.42
CA ASN A 921 7.03 43.96 -29.64
C ASN A 921 6.85 44.75 -28.32
N ALA A 922 6.58 44.07 -27.20
CA ALA A 922 6.50 44.69 -25.88
C ALA A 922 7.88 45.01 -25.25
N LEU A 923 8.95 44.38 -25.73
CA LEU A 923 10.32 44.61 -25.27
C LEU A 923 10.95 45.82 -25.98
N ASN A 924 11.89 46.50 -25.30
CA ASN A 924 12.69 47.57 -25.92
C ASN A 924 13.90 46.95 -26.66
N VAL A 925 13.56 46.19 -27.71
CA VAL A 925 14.43 45.58 -28.71
C VAL A 925 14.18 46.25 -30.06
N GLU A 926 15.14 46.14 -30.98
CA GLU A 926 14.85 46.40 -32.39
C GLU A 926 13.71 45.49 -32.81
N LYS A 927 12.70 46.06 -33.48
CA LYS A 927 11.50 45.33 -33.91
C LYS A 927 11.78 44.41 -35.09
N THR A 928 13.00 43.91 -35.20
CA THR A 928 13.46 43.08 -36.30
C THR A 928 13.95 41.74 -35.77
N ILE A 929 13.45 40.68 -36.40
CA ILE A 929 13.96 39.31 -36.25
C ILE A 929 14.73 38.96 -37.52
N TRP A 930 15.93 38.39 -37.36
CA TRP A 930 16.69 37.81 -38.46
C TRP A 930 16.86 36.32 -38.28
N TYR A 931 16.59 35.54 -39.32
CA TYR A 931 16.81 34.10 -39.33
C TYR A 931 17.35 33.68 -40.69
N ARG A 932 18.10 32.59 -40.73
CA ARG A 932 18.78 32.12 -41.95
C ARG A 932 17.99 30.99 -42.60
N THR A 933 17.68 31.12 -43.89
CA THR A 933 16.98 30.09 -44.68
C THR A 933 17.82 29.65 -45.89
N LYS A 934 17.34 28.63 -46.64
CA LYS A 934 17.94 28.22 -47.92
C LYS A 934 17.12 28.72 -49.10
N GLY A 935 17.76 29.51 -49.95
CA GLY A 935 17.58 29.44 -51.41
C GLY A 935 18.78 28.72 -52.04
N ALA A 936 18.99 28.86 -53.36
CA ALA A 936 20.18 28.35 -54.05
C ALA A 936 21.52 28.93 -53.50
N THR A 937 21.45 30.02 -52.74
CA THR A 937 22.55 30.70 -52.04
C THR A 937 22.07 31.13 -50.64
N TYR A 938 22.99 31.31 -49.69
CA TYR A 938 22.67 31.65 -48.29
C TYR A 938 22.13 33.09 -48.17
N LYS A 939 20.98 33.27 -47.49
CA LYS A 939 20.41 34.61 -47.22
C LYS A 939 19.82 34.70 -45.82
N PHE A 940 19.90 35.88 -45.22
CA PHE A 940 19.13 36.23 -44.03
C PHE A 940 17.75 36.70 -44.47
N GLU A 941 16.72 36.03 -43.96
CA GLU A 941 15.36 36.55 -44.02
C GLU A 941 15.13 37.42 -42.80
N THR A 942 14.46 38.55 -43.03
CA THR A 942 14.21 39.58 -42.03
C THR A 942 12.72 39.77 -41.88
N VAL A 943 12.23 39.87 -40.65
CA VAL A 943 10.84 40.18 -40.34
C VAL A 943 10.78 41.30 -39.33
N ASN A 944 9.98 42.33 -39.62
CA ASN A 944 9.66 43.37 -38.68
C ASN A 944 8.42 42.96 -37.86
N VAL A 945 8.55 42.88 -36.54
CA VAL A 945 7.50 42.42 -35.62
C VAL A 945 6.43 43.47 -35.34
N ALA A 946 6.74 44.75 -35.55
CA ALA A 946 5.77 45.83 -35.39
C ALA A 946 4.83 45.94 -36.60
N SER A 947 5.34 45.66 -37.80
CA SER A 947 4.54 45.74 -39.05
C SER A 947 4.05 44.41 -39.59
N GLY A 948 4.68 43.30 -39.21
CA GLY A 948 4.42 41.98 -39.79
C GLY A 948 4.98 41.83 -41.22
N VAL A 949 5.85 42.75 -41.68
CA VAL A 949 6.46 42.71 -43.02
C VAL A 949 7.80 41.94 -42.97
N GLY A 950 8.11 41.14 -44.01
CA GLY A 950 9.33 40.35 -44.10
C GLY A 950 9.86 40.17 -45.53
N THR A 951 11.03 39.56 -45.74
CA THR A 951 11.87 39.66 -46.97
C THR A 951 12.10 38.35 -47.75
N ASN A 952 11.08 37.53 -48.02
CA ASN A 952 11.26 36.25 -48.75
C ASN A 952 10.93 36.35 -50.27
N ALA A 953 11.83 35.82 -51.11
CA ALA A 953 11.80 35.84 -52.57
C ALA A 953 10.62 35.11 -53.25
N ALA A 954 9.88 34.24 -52.55
CA ALA A 954 8.82 33.42 -53.16
C ALA A 954 7.39 34.02 -53.06
N GLY A 955 7.19 35.22 -52.53
CA GLY A 955 5.97 36.06 -52.72
C GLY A 955 4.55 35.54 -52.37
N THR A 956 4.36 34.35 -51.81
CA THR A 956 3.03 33.69 -51.67
C THR A 956 2.59 33.24 -50.26
N GLY A 957 3.23 33.63 -49.14
CA GLY A 957 2.90 33.11 -47.79
C GLY A 957 2.39 34.18 -46.81
N GLN A 958 1.83 33.79 -45.65
CA GLN A 958 1.43 34.68 -44.54
C GLN A 958 2.54 34.79 -43.46
N VAL A 959 2.83 35.99 -42.92
CA VAL A 959 3.67 36.11 -41.71
C VAL A 959 2.77 35.66 -40.60
N THR A 960 3.01 34.45 -40.15
CA THR A 960 2.27 33.86 -39.05
C THR A 960 2.89 34.25 -37.71
N GLY A 961 4.16 34.68 -37.68
CA GLY A 961 4.87 35.03 -36.45
C GLY A 961 5.47 33.83 -35.71
N TYR A 962 5.31 32.60 -36.23
CA TYR A 962 5.76 31.39 -35.55
C TYR A 962 7.19 30.99 -35.90
N ILE A 963 7.95 30.64 -34.87
CA ILE A 963 9.24 29.97 -34.91
C ILE A 963 8.96 28.47 -34.72
N PRO A 964 9.35 27.60 -35.66
CA PRO A 964 9.17 26.16 -35.59
C PRO A 964 10.04 25.57 -34.47
N PRO A 965 9.76 24.31 -34.06
CA PRO A 965 10.65 23.54 -33.21
C PRO A 965 12.08 23.58 -33.74
N PHE A 966 13.06 23.46 -32.84
CA PHE A 966 14.48 23.42 -33.16
C PHE A 966 15.09 24.66 -33.80
N GLN A 967 14.39 25.79 -33.93
CA GLN A 967 14.94 26.93 -34.66
C GLN A 967 15.40 28.09 -33.79
N ALA A 968 16.59 28.60 -34.12
CA ALA A 968 17.16 29.82 -33.58
C ALA A 968 17.01 31.03 -34.52
N PHE A 969 16.98 32.22 -33.94
CA PHE A 969 16.84 33.51 -34.61
C PHE A 969 17.55 34.61 -33.82
N TRP A 970 17.92 35.68 -34.51
CA TRP A 970 18.57 36.85 -33.93
C TRP A 970 17.55 37.90 -33.53
N VAL A 971 17.78 38.48 -32.36
CA VAL A 971 17.12 39.69 -31.87
C VAL A 971 18.20 40.66 -31.41
N ARG A 972 17.97 41.96 -31.61
CA ARG A 972 18.87 42.98 -31.10
C ARG A 972 18.24 43.80 -29.99
N THR A 973 18.86 43.85 -28.82
CA THR A 973 18.39 44.69 -27.70
C THR A 973 19.10 46.05 -27.67
N ASN A 974 18.34 47.08 -27.33
CA ASN A 974 18.84 48.44 -27.13
C ASN A 974 19.33 48.68 -25.70
N VAL A 975 18.94 47.82 -24.75
CA VAL A 975 19.31 47.91 -23.34
C VAL A 975 19.68 46.54 -22.77
N THR A 976 20.54 46.52 -21.77
CA THR A 976 20.99 45.29 -21.10
C THR A 976 19.99 44.84 -20.04
N GLY A 977 19.76 43.53 -19.92
CA GLY A 977 18.99 42.95 -18.81
C GLY A 977 17.50 42.77 -19.08
N GLN A 978 17.04 42.94 -20.33
CA GLN A 978 15.67 42.55 -20.69
C GLN A 978 15.51 41.04 -20.66
N VAL A 979 14.33 40.56 -20.28
CA VAL A 979 14.02 39.14 -20.26
C VAL A 979 12.87 38.86 -21.21
N LEU A 980 13.14 38.08 -22.26
CA LEU A 980 12.10 37.47 -23.08
C LEU A 980 11.69 36.15 -22.41
N THR A 981 10.45 36.06 -21.95
CA THR A 981 9.91 34.81 -21.42
C THR A 981 9.08 34.12 -22.48
N PHE A 982 9.56 32.97 -22.95
CA PHE A 982 8.73 32.05 -23.73
C PHE A 982 7.67 31.45 -22.80
N THR A 983 6.39 31.61 -23.13
CA THR A 983 5.27 31.12 -22.30
C THR A 983 4.44 30.10 -23.06
N ASN A 984 3.66 29.29 -22.35
CA ASN A 984 2.76 28.33 -23.00
C ASN A 984 1.71 28.98 -23.90
N ALA A 985 1.29 30.22 -23.63
CA ALA A 985 0.37 30.97 -24.49
C ALA A 985 0.95 31.30 -25.87
N MET A 986 2.27 31.22 -26.04
CA MET A 986 2.93 31.42 -27.33
C MET A 986 2.98 30.15 -28.17
N ARG A 987 2.67 28.98 -27.60
CA ARG A 987 2.86 27.67 -28.23
C ARG A 987 1.66 27.28 -29.08
N GLU A 988 1.92 26.75 -30.26
CA GLU A 988 0.89 26.21 -31.14
C GLU A 988 1.32 24.95 -31.88
N HIS A 989 0.32 24.20 -32.33
CA HIS A 989 0.48 23.04 -33.20
C HIS A 989 0.74 23.46 -34.65
N ALA A 990 1.34 22.57 -35.44
CA ALA A 990 1.49 22.74 -36.88
C ALA A 990 0.10 22.80 -37.56
N ASN A 991 -0.18 23.77 -38.44
CA ASN A 991 -1.46 23.80 -39.17
C ASN A 991 -1.38 22.98 -40.48
N PRO A 992 -2.20 21.92 -40.67
CA PRO A 992 -2.11 21.04 -41.83
C PRO A 992 -2.63 21.64 -43.15
N SER A 993 -3.35 22.77 -43.14
CA SER A 993 -4.05 23.28 -44.34
C SER A 993 -3.44 24.51 -45.03
N GLY A 994 -2.14 24.81 -44.84
CA GLY A 994 -1.51 25.80 -45.73
C GLY A 994 -0.20 26.46 -45.33
N VAL A 995 0.41 26.11 -44.19
CA VAL A 995 1.72 26.70 -43.84
C VAL A 995 2.82 25.84 -44.42
N THR A 996 3.25 26.18 -45.64
CA THR A 996 4.52 25.65 -46.18
C THR A 996 5.66 26.01 -45.24
N THR A 997 6.55 25.05 -45.01
CA THR A 997 7.56 24.93 -43.94
C THR A 997 8.68 25.98 -43.92
N THR A 998 8.42 27.24 -44.27
CA THR A 998 9.38 28.33 -44.14
C THR A 998 8.81 29.47 -43.32
N LEU A 999 9.36 29.56 -42.12
CA LEU A 999 9.34 30.67 -41.18
C LEU A 999 9.07 32.03 -41.84
N LEU A 1000 8.13 32.75 -41.24
CA LEU A 1000 7.91 34.20 -41.31
C LEU A 1000 7.89 34.83 -42.72
N LYS A 1001 6.98 34.41 -43.61
CA LYS A 1001 6.82 34.99 -44.96
C LYS A 1001 5.64 35.98 -45.05
N ALA A 1002 5.86 37.29 -45.16
CA ALA A 1002 4.76 38.28 -45.16
C ALA A 1002 3.74 38.07 -46.30
N PRO A 1003 2.44 38.32 -46.05
CA PRO A 1003 1.41 38.24 -47.07
C PRO A 1003 1.68 39.21 -48.23
N SER A 1004 1.35 38.76 -49.44
CA SER A 1004 1.13 39.64 -50.61
C SER A 1004 -0.13 40.52 -50.48
N ALA A 1005 -0.87 40.35 -49.38
CA ALA A 1005 -2.12 41.03 -49.06
C ALA A 1005 -2.06 41.72 -47.68
N SER A 1006 -0.89 42.22 -47.26
CA SER A 1006 -0.91 43.33 -46.28
C SER A 1006 -1.81 44.40 -46.87
N ALA A 1007 -2.83 44.91 -46.15
CA ALA A 1007 -3.63 46.04 -46.64
C ALA A 1007 -2.78 47.30 -46.91
N GLN A 1008 -1.49 47.27 -46.55
CA GLN A 1008 -0.50 48.30 -46.82
C GLN A 1008 0.00 48.21 -48.27
N ALA A 1009 0.14 49.38 -48.89
CA ALA A 1009 0.83 49.49 -50.17
C ALA A 1009 2.29 49.04 -50.01
N ILE A 1010 2.74 48.08 -50.82
CA ILE A 1010 4.06 47.45 -50.67
C ILE A 1010 4.75 47.27 -52.02
N THR A 1011 6.03 47.60 -52.04
CA THR A 1011 6.93 47.41 -53.18
C THR A 1011 8.13 46.57 -52.75
N ARG A 1012 8.36 45.45 -53.45
CA ARG A 1012 9.56 44.62 -53.26
C ARG A 1012 10.49 44.78 -54.45
N LEU A 1013 11.70 45.23 -54.16
CA LEU A 1013 12.74 45.41 -55.16
C LEU A 1013 13.77 44.32 -55.03
N LYS A 1014 14.26 43.88 -56.18
CA LYS A 1014 15.25 42.82 -56.29
C LYS A 1014 16.39 43.28 -57.17
N ILE A 1015 17.62 43.08 -56.72
CA ILE A 1015 18.81 43.14 -57.56
C ILE A 1015 19.17 41.72 -58.00
N ASN A 1016 19.41 41.52 -59.29
CA ASN A 1016 19.87 40.27 -59.86
C ASN A 1016 21.30 40.44 -60.39
N GLY A 1017 22.18 39.49 -60.03
CA GLY A 1017 23.53 39.37 -60.58
C GLY A 1017 23.79 37.92 -61.04
N ASN A 1018 24.99 37.67 -61.55
CA ASN A 1018 25.34 36.39 -62.18
C ASN A 1018 25.31 35.17 -61.23
N THR A 1019 25.59 35.38 -59.95
CA THR A 1019 25.77 34.34 -58.93
C THR A 1019 24.71 34.38 -57.83
N GLY A 1020 23.79 35.35 -57.87
CA GLY A 1020 22.79 35.51 -56.82
C GLY A 1020 21.90 36.73 -57.00
N THR A 1021 20.97 36.87 -56.06
CA THR A 1021 19.99 37.96 -56.03
C THR A 1021 19.84 38.46 -54.60
N ASP A 1022 19.42 39.71 -54.41
CA ASP A 1022 19.08 40.26 -53.08
C ASP A 1022 17.86 41.17 -53.19
N GLU A 1023 17.20 41.43 -52.06
CA GLU A 1023 15.97 42.22 -52.01
C GLU A 1023 15.95 43.30 -50.92
N THR A 1024 15.14 44.32 -51.17
CA THR A 1024 14.74 45.36 -50.21
C THR A 1024 13.25 45.65 -50.39
N VAL A 1025 12.59 46.01 -49.30
CA VAL A 1025 11.13 46.19 -49.23
C VAL A 1025 10.82 47.61 -48.79
N LEU A 1026 9.93 48.27 -49.51
CA LEU A 1026 9.31 49.52 -49.09
C LEU A 1026 7.83 49.26 -48.86
N TYR A 1027 7.28 49.74 -47.75
CA TYR A 1027 5.85 49.66 -47.50
C TYR A 1027 5.35 50.93 -46.82
N PHE A 1028 4.04 51.17 -46.94
CA PHE A 1028 3.42 52.39 -46.45
C PHE A 1028 2.47 52.10 -45.30
N ASN A 1029 2.77 52.65 -44.14
CA ASN A 1029 1.98 52.53 -42.91
C ASN A 1029 1.86 53.88 -42.24
N THR A 1030 0.64 54.35 -42.00
CA THR A 1030 0.35 55.64 -41.36
C THR A 1030 0.95 55.79 -39.95
N ALA A 1031 1.30 54.68 -39.30
CA ALA A 1031 1.98 54.67 -38.00
C ALA A 1031 3.51 54.79 -38.10
N ALA A 1032 4.09 54.56 -39.29
CA ALA A 1032 5.51 54.75 -39.55
C ALA A 1032 5.84 56.24 -39.77
N SER A 1033 7.09 56.60 -39.58
CA SER A 1033 7.68 57.88 -39.93
C SER A 1033 8.57 57.74 -41.18
N ASN A 1034 9.04 58.85 -41.74
CA ASN A 1034 10.03 58.80 -42.82
C ASN A 1034 11.48 58.88 -42.29
N SER A 1035 11.66 58.64 -40.99
CA SER A 1035 12.95 58.56 -40.27
C SER A 1035 13.12 57.14 -39.70
N PHE A 1036 14.33 56.78 -39.27
CA PHE A 1036 14.59 55.43 -38.75
C PHE A 1036 13.76 55.16 -37.49
N ASP A 1037 12.84 54.20 -37.56
CA ASP A 1037 11.92 53.88 -36.46
C ASP A 1037 11.60 52.37 -36.34
N ASP A 1038 10.61 52.03 -35.51
CA ASP A 1038 10.17 50.66 -35.23
C ASP A 1038 9.59 49.91 -36.43
N TYR A 1039 9.26 50.62 -37.51
CA TYR A 1039 8.72 50.08 -38.76
C TYR A 1039 9.81 49.75 -39.78
N ASP A 1040 11.06 50.10 -39.49
CA ASP A 1040 12.22 49.80 -40.29
C ASP A 1040 12.94 48.53 -39.84
N SER A 1041 13.67 47.91 -40.76
CA SER A 1041 14.61 46.83 -40.43
C SER A 1041 15.96 47.11 -41.07
N ARG A 1042 16.99 47.16 -40.24
CA ARG A 1042 18.38 47.26 -40.68
C ARG A 1042 18.75 46.06 -41.57
N LYS A 1043 19.51 46.35 -42.63
CA LYS A 1043 20.18 45.33 -43.43
C LYS A 1043 21.29 44.73 -42.56
N ILE A 1044 21.18 43.45 -42.26
CA ILE A 1044 22.16 42.75 -41.42
C ILE A 1044 23.34 42.29 -42.30
N PHE A 1045 24.54 42.77 -41.95
CA PHE A 1045 25.85 42.44 -42.56
C PHE A 1045 26.04 42.77 -44.05
N GLU A 1046 27.29 43.03 -44.44
CA GLU A 1046 27.73 42.86 -45.83
C GLU A 1046 28.00 41.36 -46.00
N ASN A 1047 27.36 40.72 -46.96
CA ASN A 1047 27.35 39.26 -47.12
C ASN A 1047 28.77 38.66 -47.16
N ASP A 1048 29.04 37.64 -46.34
CA ASP A 1048 30.31 36.90 -46.37
C ASP A 1048 30.47 36.06 -47.65
N ASP A 1049 29.38 35.86 -48.41
CA ASP A 1049 29.42 35.32 -49.77
C ASP A 1049 29.76 36.44 -50.76
N PHE A 1050 31.06 36.56 -51.08
CA PHE A 1050 31.69 37.58 -51.93
C PHE A 1050 31.15 37.69 -53.37
N THR A 1051 30.11 36.92 -53.72
CA THR A 1051 29.58 36.83 -55.07
C THR A 1051 28.17 37.42 -55.23
N ILE A 1052 27.42 37.65 -54.14
CA ILE A 1052 26.00 38.07 -54.22
C ILE A 1052 25.88 39.62 -54.20
N PRO A 1053 25.14 40.25 -55.13
CA PRO A 1053 24.87 41.69 -55.07
C PRO A 1053 23.91 42.03 -53.92
N GLU A 1054 24.02 43.23 -53.35
CA GLU A 1054 23.14 43.73 -52.29
C GLU A 1054 22.35 44.95 -52.73
N ILE A 1055 21.10 45.05 -52.28
CA ILE A 1055 20.22 46.21 -52.48
C ILE A 1055 19.62 46.66 -51.14
N TYR A 1056 19.55 47.97 -50.94
CA TYR A 1056 19.02 48.57 -49.72
C TYR A 1056 18.43 49.95 -50.01
N THR A 1057 17.45 50.35 -49.21
CA THR A 1057 17.11 51.77 -49.08
C THR A 1057 17.87 52.37 -47.90
N GLN A 1058 17.87 53.69 -47.78
CA GLN A 1058 18.66 54.36 -46.75
C GLN A 1058 17.87 55.47 -46.08
N VAL A 1059 17.94 55.51 -44.74
CA VAL A 1059 17.42 56.60 -43.92
C VAL A 1059 18.54 57.05 -42.98
N GLY A 1060 18.95 58.32 -43.10
CA GLY A 1060 20.17 58.80 -42.43
C GLY A 1060 21.40 57.98 -42.83
N ASN A 1061 22.08 57.38 -41.84
CA ASN A 1061 23.23 56.48 -42.05
C ASN A 1061 22.87 54.99 -42.07
N GLU A 1062 21.58 54.66 -41.89
CA GLU A 1062 21.13 53.28 -41.74
C GLU A 1062 20.76 52.70 -43.10
N LYS A 1063 21.39 51.57 -43.46
CA LYS A 1063 21.01 50.76 -44.63
C LYS A 1063 19.87 49.83 -44.24
N LEU A 1064 18.77 49.88 -44.97
CA LEU A 1064 17.52 49.20 -44.63
C LEU A 1064 17.16 48.11 -45.63
N VAL A 1065 16.80 46.95 -45.10
CA VAL A 1065 16.21 45.85 -45.88
C VAL A 1065 14.70 45.94 -45.94
N ILE A 1066 14.07 46.48 -44.90
CA ILE A 1066 12.65 46.86 -44.88
C ILE A 1066 12.60 48.32 -44.47
N ASN A 1067 11.91 49.15 -45.23
CA ASN A 1067 11.73 50.57 -44.98
C ASN A 1067 10.24 50.90 -44.92
N GLY A 1068 9.79 51.30 -43.74
CA GLY A 1068 8.41 51.68 -43.47
C GLY A 1068 8.25 53.18 -43.63
N LEU A 1069 7.48 53.62 -44.62
CA LEU A 1069 7.20 55.03 -44.86
C LEU A 1069 5.78 55.36 -44.41
N ASN A 1070 5.54 56.61 -44.02
CA ASN A 1070 4.23 57.01 -43.51
C ASN A 1070 3.12 56.90 -44.58
N THR A 1071 3.31 57.60 -45.70
CA THR A 1071 2.36 57.70 -46.82
C THR A 1071 3.13 57.80 -48.14
N VAL A 1072 2.49 57.45 -49.25
CA VAL A 1072 3.08 57.59 -50.59
C VAL A 1072 3.25 59.08 -50.91
N GLN A 1073 4.50 59.53 -51.04
CA GLN A 1073 4.83 60.89 -51.45
C GLN A 1073 5.21 60.89 -52.93
N TYR A 1074 4.37 61.51 -53.77
CA TYR A 1074 4.59 61.54 -55.21
C TYR A 1074 5.81 62.37 -55.60
N GLU A 1075 6.56 61.92 -56.60
CA GLU A 1075 7.76 62.57 -57.15
C GLU A 1075 8.87 62.88 -56.11
N THR A 1076 8.81 62.26 -54.93
CA THR A 1076 9.87 62.35 -53.92
C THR A 1076 10.89 61.24 -54.12
N GLU A 1077 12.17 61.61 -54.25
CA GLU A 1077 13.25 60.65 -54.43
C GLU A 1077 13.54 59.88 -53.13
N ILE A 1078 13.32 58.56 -53.17
CA ILE A 1078 13.72 57.64 -52.11
C ILE A 1078 15.08 57.03 -52.52
N PRO A 1079 16.15 57.22 -51.73
CA PRO A 1079 17.47 56.68 -52.05
C PRO A 1079 17.44 55.15 -52.16
N LEU A 1080 18.00 54.63 -53.25
CA LEU A 1080 18.19 53.21 -53.48
C LEU A 1080 19.68 52.95 -53.71
N GLY A 1081 20.30 52.34 -52.71
CA GLY A 1081 21.69 51.95 -52.72
C GLY A 1081 21.86 50.49 -53.14
N PHE A 1082 23.05 50.18 -53.65
CA PHE A 1082 23.47 48.81 -53.88
C PHE A 1082 24.94 48.63 -53.53
N VAL A 1083 25.34 47.39 -53.23
CA VAL A 1083 26.74 46.98 -53.12
C VAL A 1083 26.98 45.79 -54.05
N VAL A 1084 28.01 45.85 -54.88
CA VAL A 1084 28.47 44.69 -55.66
C VAL A 1084 29.93 44.42 -55.34
N LYS A 1085 30.24 43.18 -55.01
CA LYS A 1085 31.60 42.75 -54.61
C LYS A 1085 32.43 42.24 -55.79
N GLN A 1086 31.84 42.15 -56.99
CA GLN A 1086 32.50 41.81 -58.26
C GLN A 1086 32.03 42.74 -59.40
N ALA A 1087 32.89 42.97 -60.41
CA ALA A 1087 32.49 43.65 -61.64
C ALA A 1087 31.57 42.74 -62.48
N GLY A 1088 30.62 43.32 -63.20
CA GLY A 1088 29.67 42.56 -64.01
C GLY A 1088 28.40 43.32 -64.37
N ASP A 1089 27.47 42.58 -64.97
CA ASP A 1089 26.13 43.05 -65.33
C ASP A 1089 25.11 42.67 -64.26
N PHE A 1090 24.25 43.62 -63.92
CA PHE A 1090 23.23 43.51 -62.89
C PHE A 1090 21.90 44.06 -63.39
N SER A 1091 20.80 43.63 -62.78
CA SER A 1091 19.48 44.19 -63.06
C SER A 1091 18.69 44.49 -61.80
N ILE A 1092 17.94 45.59 -61.78
CA ILE A 1092 16.97 45.90 -60.73
C ILE A 1092 15.57 45.61 -61.28
N SER A 1093 14.81 44.77 -60.60
CA SER A 1093 13.44 44.39 -60.96
C SER A 1093 12.50 44.51 -59.77
N VAL A 1094 11.20 44.56 -60.03
CA VAL A 1094 10.17 44.53 -58.98
C VAL A 1094 9.63 43.12 -58.85
N ASN A 1095 9.61 42.57 -57.63
CA ASN A 1095 9.03 41.27 -57.34
C ASN A 1095 7.56 41.38 -56.91
N GLU A 1096 7.19 42.51 -56.30
CA GLU A 1096 5.83 42.80 -55.85
C GLU A 1096 5.57 44.30 -55.92
N PHE A 1097 4.38 44.67 -56.41
CA PHE A 1097 3.84 46.02 -56.38
C PHE A 1097 2.34 45.93 -56.14
N SER A 1098 1.92 45.96 -54.88
CA SER A 1098 0.55 45.62 -54.47
C SER A 1098 -0.05 46.67 -53.53
N ASN A 1099 -1.38 46.73 -53.51
CA ASN A 1099 -2.20 47.61 -52.64
C ASN A 1099 -1.93 49.12 -52.78
N PHE A 1100 -1.45 49.56 -53.94
CA PHE A 1100 -1.43 50.97 -54.34
C PHE A 1100 -2.76 51.38 -54.97
N GLU A 1101 -3.09 52.69 -54.91
CA GLU A 1101 -4.21 53.24 -55.68
C GLU A 1101 -4.03 52.96 -57.18
N THR A 1102 -5.13 52.69 -57.89
CA THR A 1102 -5.11 52.31 -59.31
C THR A 1102 -4.43 53.38 -60.15
N GLY A 1103 -3.35 53.00 -60.84
CA GLY A 1103 -2.62 53.86 -61.78
C GLY A 1103 -1.35 54.52 -61.21
N ILE A 1104 -1.00 54.29 -59.94
CA ILE A 1104 0.32 54.68 -59.42
C ILE A 1104 1.42 53.89 -60.15
N ARG A 1105 2.50 54.56 -60.54
CA ARG A 1105 3.66 53.97 -61.24
C ARG A 1105 4.93 54.11 -60.40
N LEU A 1106 5.77 53.09 -60.39
CA LEU A 1106 7.09 53.11 -59.72
C LEU A 1106 8.18 53.45 -60.73
N ILE A 1107 8.94 54.50 -60.46
CA ILE A 1107 9.99 55.01 -61.34
C ILE A 1107 11.36 54.84 -60.68
N LEU A 1108 12.30 54.25 -61.41
CA LEU A 1108 13.72 54.22 -61.07
C LEU A 1108 14.46 55.32 -61.82
N LYS A 1109 15.18 56.17 -61.08
CA LYS A 1109 16.06 57.19 -61.61
C LYS A 1109 17.52 56.77 -61.44
N ASP A 1110 18.28 56.84 -62.52
CA ASP A 1110 19.72 56.59 -62.52
C ASP A 1110 20.49 57.92 -62.49
N LYS A 1111 21.14 58.24 -61.38
CA LYS A 1111 21.89 59.51 -61.21
C LYS A 1111 23.11 59.60 -62.12
N LEU A 1112 23.59 58.49 -62.68
CA LEU A 1112 24.62 58.51 -63.72
C LEU A 1112 24.09 59.11 -65.03
N TYR A 1113 22.77 59.02 -65.27
CA TYR A 1113 22.07 59.55 -66.43
C TYR A 1113 20.83 60.35 -65.98
N PRO A 1114 20.97 61.61 -65.55
CA PRO A 1114 19.94 62.35 -64.83
C PRO A 1114 18.57 62.48 -65.52
N THR A 1115 18.53 62.30 -66.85
CA THR A 1115 17.31 62.33 -67.67
C THR A 1115 16.69 60.95 -67.92
N LYS A 1116 17.30 59.87 -67.42
CA LYS A 1116 16.86 58.49 -67.62
C LYS A 1116 16.00 58.04 -66.45
N GLU A 1117 14.69 58.08 -66.68
CA GLU A 1117 13.67 57.49 -65.83
C GLU A 1117 13.18 56.19 -66.45
N THR A 1118 13.09 55.13 -65.66
CA THR A 1118 12.56 53.84 -66.11
C THR A 1118 11.45 53.42 -65.17
N GLU A 1119 10.26 53.16 -65.71
CA GLU A 1119 9.20 52.53 -64.94
C GLU A 1119 9.60 51.09 -64.64
N LEU A 1120 9.55 50.71 -63.36
CA LEU A 1120 9.72 49.33 -62.94
C LEU A 1120 8.35 48.67 -62.77
N SER A 1121 8.25 47.42 -63.19
CA SER A 1121 7.08 46.57 -62.97
C SER A 1121 7.53 45.12 -62.75
N THR A 1122 6.59 44.23 -62.41
CA THR A 1122 6.88 42.79 -62.29
C THR A 1122 7.34 42.15 -63.60
N GLU A 1123 7.14 42.82 -64.74
CA GLU A 1123 7.51 42.35 -66.07
C GLU A 1123 8.75 43.06 -66.65
N MET A 1124 9.22 44.14 -66.02
CA MET A 1124 10.31 44.98 -66.53
C MET A 1124 11.47 45.12 -65.52
N ALA A 1125 12.69 44.87 -65.99
CA ALA A 1125 13.92 45.05 -65.22
C ALA A 1125 14.81 46.14 -65.83
N TYR A 1126 15.50 46.89 -64.97
CA TYR A 1126 16.51 47.89 -65.35
C TYR A 1126 17.92 47.29 -65.30
N ASN A 1127 18.54 47.10 -66.46
CA ASN A 1127 19.90 46.55 -66.56
C ASN A 1127 20.97 47.65 -66.44
N PHE A 1128 22.05 47.36 -65.72
CA PHE A 1128 23.22 48.22 -65.58
C PHE A 1128 24.50 47.42 -65.33
N SER A 1129 25.65 47.99 -65.67
CA SER A 1129 26.96 47.35 -65.46
C SER A 1129 27.78 48.13 -64.42
N VAL A 1130 28.68 47.41 -63.74
CA VAL A 1130 29.62 47.97 -62.76
C VAL A 1130 31.04 47.50 -63.09
N SER A 1131 31.98 48.44 -63.18
CA SER A 1131 33.33 48.20 -63.72
C SER A 1131 34.39 47.78 -62.68
N THR A 1132 34.10 47.86 -61.38
CA THR A 1132 35.03 47.53 -60.30
C THR A 1132 34.37 46.68 -59.21
N ALA A 1133 35.10 45.69 -58.70
CA ALA A 1133 34.72 44.95 -57.49
C ALA A 1133 34.62 45.88 -56.27
N ASN A 1134 33.74 45.56 -55.31
CA ASN A 1134 33.44 46.34 -54.10
C ASN A 1134 32.85 47.74 -54.31
N ALA A 1135 32.25 48.00 -55.46
CA ALA A 1135 31.55 49.26 -55.69
C ALA A 1135 30.28 49.33 -54.83
N SER A 1136 30.20 50.35 -53.98
CA SER A 1136 28.95 50.79 -53.32
C SER A 1136 28.58 52.16 -53.85
N SER A 1137 27.30 52.38 -54.15
CA SER A 1137 26.87 53.66 -54.74
C SER A 1137 25.41 53.99 -54.41
N ASN A 1138 25.13 55.26 -54.13
CA ASN A 1138 23.77 55.82 -54.03
C ASN A 1138 23.26 56.26 -55.41
N ARG A 1139 23.58 55.46 -56.45
CA ARG A 1139 23.35 55.77 -57.87
C ARG A 1139 21.87 55.88 -58.20
N PHE A 1140 21.03 55.10 -57.53
CA PHE A 1140 19.62 55.00 -57.88
C PHE A 1140 18.74 55.74 -56.87
N SER A 1141 17.58 56.17 -57.34
CA SER A 1141 16.50 56.64 -56.48
C SER A 1141 15.16 56.21 -57.06
N LEU A 1142 14.19 55.99 -56.19
CA LEU A 1142 12.84 55.56 -56.54
C LEU A 1142 11.88 56.72 -56.37
N LEU A 1143 10.87 56.80 -57.24
CA LEU A 1143 9.81 57.78 -57.16
C LEU A 1143 8.48 57.09 -57.44
N PHE A 1144 7.43 57.48 -56.72
CA PHE A 1144 6.05 57.08 -57.03
C PHE A 1144 5.39 58.19 -57.84
N ARG A 1145 4.73 57.83 -58.94
CA ARG A 1145 4.06 58.78 -59.86
C ARG A 1145 2.57 58.53 -59.91
N ALA A 1146 1.78 59.61 -59.90
CA ALA A 1146 0.32 59.56 -59.84
C ALA A 1146 -0.34 59.02 -61.13
N PRO A 1147 -1.59 58.50 -61.05
CA PRO A 1147 -2.37 58.02 -62.20
C PRO A 1147 -2.55 59.07 -63.30
N GLY A 1148 -2.45 58.63 -64.57
CA GLY A 1148 -2.74 59.48 -65.74
C GLY A 1148 -1.62 60.43 -66.17
N VAL A 1149 -0.49 60.48 -65.45
CA VAL A 1149 0.72 61.20 -65.87
C VAL A 1149 1.55 60.30 -66.80
N ALA A 1150 1.32 60.42 -68.11
CA ALA A 1150 2.08 59.68 -69.11
C ALA A 1150 3.56 60.13 -69.14
N THR A 1151 4.46 59.16 -69.34
CA THR A 1151 5.86 59.42 -69.69
C THR A 1151 5.86 60.16 -71.04
N VAL A 1152 6.39 61.38 -71.06
CA VAL A 1152 6.25 62.33 -72.17
C VAL A 1152 6.67 61.72 -73.51
N LEU A 1153 5.74 61.57 -74.46
CA LEU A 1153 6.08 61.41 -75.88
C LEU A 1153 6.41 62.79 -76.45
N ARG A 1154 7.68 63.22 -76.37
CA ARG A 1154 8.14 64.45 -77.04
C ARG A 1154 8.27 64.18 -78.54
N ALA A 1155 7.43 64.82 -79.36
CA ALA A 1155 7.61 64.89 -80.80
C ALA A 1155 8.39 66.16 -81.18
N ALA A 1156 9.70 66.00 -81.36
CA ALA A 1156 10.67 66.86 -82.06
C ALA A 1156 10.85 68.34 -81.63
N GLU A 1157 12.12 68.68 -81.38
CA GLU A 1157 12.66 69.93 -80.81
C GLU A 1157 12.42 71.25 -81.59
N LYS A 1158 11.67 71.28 -82.71
CA LYS A 1158 11.60 72.48 -83.58
C LYS A 1158 10.35 73.37 -83.42
N LEU A 1159 9.19 72.82 -83.04
CA LEU A 1159 7.92 73.59 -82.91
C LEU A 1159 7.50 73.84 -81.44
N ASN A 1160 8.22 73.26 -80.48
CA ASN A 1160 7.93 73.34 -79.04
C ASN A 1160 6.46 73.00 -78.71
N ALA A 1161 5.95 71.94 -79.34
CA ALA A 1161 4.56 71.51 -79.23
C ALA A 1161 4.44 70.08 -78.66
N GLN A 1162 3.31 69.79 -78.00
CA GLN A 1162 2.95 68.48 -77.46
C GLN A 1162 1.53 68.13 -77.89
N VAL A 1163 1.31 66.88 -78.28
CA VAL A 1163 -0.02 66.34 -78.60
C VAL A 1163 -0.24 65.09 -77.76
N PHE A 1164 -1.34 65.06 -77.02
CA PHE A 1164 -1.71 63.93 -76.16
C PHE A 1164 -3.23 63.74 -76.14
N VAL A 1165 -3.67 62.56 -75.71
CA VAL A 1165 -5.09 62.27 -75.47
C VAL A 1165 -5.38 62.56 -74.00
N ASN A 1166 -6.39 63.38 -73.73
CA ASN A 1166 -6.80 63.69 -72.36
C ASN A 1166 -7.71 62.58 -71.79
N ALA A 1167 -8.03 62.68 -70.50
CA ALA A 1167 -8.87 61.69 -69.81
C ALA A 1167 -10.30 61.58 -70.36
N ALA A 1168 -10.77 62.54 -71.17
CA ALA A 1168 -12.07 62.50 -71.86
C ALA A 1168 -11.98 61.91 -73.27
N ASN A 1169 -10.87 61.25 -73.63
CA ASN A 1169 -10.61 60.71 -74.97
C ASN A 1169 -10.58 61.76 -76.09
N GLN A 1170 -10.23 63.02 -75.76
CA GLN A 1170 -10.08 64.09 -76.74
C GLN A 1170 -8.61 64.40 -77.01
N ILE A 1171 -8.31 64.81 -78.24
CA ILE A 1171 -6.97 65.27 -78.61
C ILE A 1171 -6.74 66.65 -78.00
N SER A 1172 -5.67 66.77 -77.21
CA SER A 1172 -5.22 68.03 -76.61
C SER A 1172 -3.82 68.39 -77.12
N ILE A 1173 -3.66 69.66 -77.47
CA ILE A 1173 -2.50 70.21 -78.17
C ILE A 1173 -1.96 71.37 -77.34
N VAL A 1174 -0.70 71.28 -76.93
CA VAL A 1174 0.06 72.40 -76.36
C VAL A 1174 1.00 72.89 -77.45
N ALA A 1175 0.82 74.10 -77.94
CA ALA A 1175 1.69 74.71 -78.97
C ALA A 1175 1.74 76.23 -78.77
N PRO A 1176 2.69 76.95 -79.41
CA PRO A 1176 2.69 78.41 -79.38
C PRO A 1176 1.37 79.01 -79.90
N GLU A 1177 0.90 80.10 -79.28
CA GLU A 1177 -0.31 80.80 -79.71
C GLU A 1177 -0.21 81.22 -81.19
N LYS A 1178 -1.31 81.09 -81.92
CA LYS A 1178 -1.43 81.28 -83.38
C LYS A 1178 -0.85 80.16 -84.27
N ALA A 1179 -0.36 79.06 -83.71
CA ALA A 1179 -0.10 77.85 -84.50
C ALA A 1179 -1.41 77.28 -85.07
N ASN A 1180 -1.41 76.77 -86.29
CA ASN A 1180 -2.57 76.09 -86.87
C ASN A 1180 -2.44 74.59 -86.67
N TYR A 1181 -3.52 73.93 -86.29
CA TYR A 1181 -3.61 72.48 -86.25
C TYR A 1181 -4.71 71.98 -87.17
N ALA A 1182 -4.44 70.85 -87.81
CA ALA A 1182 -5.40 70.14 -88.64
C ALA A 1182 -5.46 68.67 -88.21
N ILE A 1183 -6.67 68.15 -88.01
CA ILE A 1183 -6.91 66.77 -87.59
C ILE A 1183 -7.55 66.02 -88.75
N TYR A 1184 -6.97 64.89 -89.11
CA TYR A 1184 -7.44 64.01 -90.17
C TYR A 1184 -7.77 62.63 -89.61
N ASN A 1185 -8.80 61.99 -90.18
CA ASN A 1185 -9.04 60.57 -89.95
C ASN A 1185 -8.11 59.69 -90.81
N THR A 1186 -8.21 58.36 -90.63
CA THR A 1186 -7.38 57.37 -91.32
C THR A 1186 -7.52 57.33 -92.85
N VAL A 1187 -8.61 57.85 -93.41
CA VAL A 1187 -8.81 57.95 -94.87
C VAL A 1187 -8.39 59.31 -95.43
N GLY A 1188 -7.76 60.17 -94.61
CA GLY A 1188 -7.26 61.48 -95.01
C GLY A 1188 -8.33 62.58 -95.07
N MET A 1189 -9.55 62.34 -94.57
CA MET A 1189 -10.59 63.36 -94.49
C MET A 1189 -10.29 64.32 -93.34
N LEU A 1190 -10.27 65.62 -93.64
CA LEU A 1190 -10.07 66.69 -92.66
C LEU A 1190 -11.30 66.80 -91.74
N LEU A 1191 -11.08 66.62 -90.44
CA LEU A 1191 -12.12 66.68 -89.41
C LEU A 1191 -12.19 68.04 -88.72
N GLU A 1192 -11.03 68.67 -88.51
CA GLU A 1192 -10.94 69.98 -87.88
C GLU A 1192 -9.69 70.69 -88.38
N ASN A 1193 -9.80 71.99 -88.65
CA ASN A 1193 -8.67 72.87 -88.93
C ASN A 1193 -8.90 74.17 -88.19
N ALA A 1194 -8.05 74.47 -87.22
CA ALA A 1194 -8.22 75.62 -86.35
C ALA A 1194 -6.88 76.18 -85.87
N THR A 1195 -6.94 77.39 -85.33
CA THR A 1195 -5.79 78.07 -84.76
C THR A 1195 -5.77 77.87 -83.24
N VAL A 1196 -4.59 77.60 -82.69
CA VAL A 1196 -4.34 77.50 -81.25
C VAL A 1196 -4.49 78.88 -80.63
N ASN A 1197 -5.57 79.07 -79.87
CA ASN A 1197 -5.93 80.36 -79.25
C ASN A 1197 -5.54 80.45 -77.77
N SER A 1198 -4.99 79.37 -77.20
CA SER A 1198 -4.45 79.33 -75.84
C SER A 1198 -3.36 78.26 -75.72
N LYS A 1199 -2.55 78.32 -74.65
CA LYS A 1199 -1.40 77.42 -74.42
C LYS A 1199 -1.76 75.93 -74.41
N LEU A 1200 -3.02 75.57 -74.14
CA LEU A 1200 -3.55 74.21 -74.24
C LEU A 1200 -4.89 74.27 -75.00
N GLN A 1201 -4.89 73.80 -76.24
CA GLN A 1201 -6.08 73.73 -77.07
C GLN A 1201 -6.60 72.29 -77.14
N THR A 1202 -7.86 72.09 -76.82
CA THR A 1202 -8.55 70.81 -77.07
C THR A 1202 -9.28 70.89 -78.39
N ALA A 1203 -9.23 69.81 -79.17
CA ALA A 1203 -9.96 69.67 -80.41
C ALA A 1203 -11.49 69.71 -80.16
N ASN A 1204 -12.21 70.49 -80.95
CA ASN A 1204 -13.66 70.66 -80.81
C ASN A 1204 -14.48 69.64 -81.61
N CYS A 1205 -13.86 68.93 -82.56
CA CYS A 1205 -14.52 67.87 -83.31
C CYS A 1205 -14.87 66.68 -82.40
N LYS A 1206 -16.04 66.08 -82.64
CA LYS A 1206 -16.44 64.84 -81.96
C LYS A 1206 -15.68 63.68 -82.58
N LEU A 1207 -14.70 63.16 -81.85
CA LEU A 1207 -13.86 62.03 -82.27
C LEU A 1207 -14.36 60.73 -81.63
N GLN A 1208 -14.40 59.65 -82.41
CA GLN A 1208 -14.68 58.29 -81.92
C GLN A 1208 -13.38 57.52 -81.69
N THR A 1209 -13.43 56.35 -81.05
CA THR A 1209 -12.28 55.42 -80.97
C THR A 1209 -11.69 55.18 -82.36
N GLY A 1210 -10.39 55.40 -82.52
CA GLY A 1210 -9.71 55.35 -83.82
C GLY A 1210 -8.34 56.00 -83.83
N LEU A 1211 -7.66 55.84 -84.98
CA LEU A 1211 -6.36 56.48 -85.26
C LEU A 1211 -6.59 57.81 -86.00
N TYR A 1212 -5.92 58.85 -85.54
CA TYR A 1212 -5.99 60.20 -86.12
C TYR A 1212 -4.59 60.71 -86.44
N LEU A 1213 -4.49 61.52 -87.49
CA LEU A 1213 -3.29 62.28 -87.82
C LEU A 1213 -3.52 63.73 -87.42
N VAL A 1214 -2.61 64.27 -86.61
CA VAL A 1214 -2.62 65.68 -86.20
C VAL A 1214 -1.45 66.37 -86.87
N GLU A 1215 -1.76 67.27 -87.80
CA GLU A 1215 -0.79 68.18 -88.40
C GLU A 1215 -0.76 69.49 -87.60
N LEU A 1216 0.43 69.99 -87.33
CA LEU A 1216 0.71 71.28 -86.72
C LEU A 1216 1.54 72.12 -87.67
N SER A 1217 1.19 73.40 -87.80
CA SER A 1217 1.93 74.33 -88.64
C SER A 1217 2.06 75.71 -87.99
N ALA A 1218 3.28 76.25 -87.97
CA ALA A 1218 3.58 77.59 -87.51
C ALA A 1218 4.87 78.09 -88.19
N ASN A 1219 4.92 79.38 -88.52
CA ASN A 1219 6.10 80.06 -89.09
C ASN A 1219 6.72 79.38 -90.33
N GLY A 1220 5.89 78.77 -91.18
CA GLY A 1220 6.33 78.10 -92.41
C GLY A 1220 6.80 76.65 -92.22
N GLU A 1221 6.85 76.13 -91.00
CA GLU A 1221 7.14 74.72 -90.71
C GLU A 1221 5.85 73.91 -90.52
N LYS A 1222 5.89 72.62 -90.90
CA LYS A 1222 4.80 71.64 -90.74
C LYS A 1222 5.30 70.37 -90.07
N LEU A 1223 4.50 69.83 -89.14
CA LEU A 1223 4.75 68.57 -88.45
C LEU A 1223 3.46 67.74 -88.43
N THR A 1224 3.54 66.43 -88.68
CA THR A 1224 2.39 65.53 -88.56
C THR A 1224 2.71 64.41 -87.58
N THR A 1225 1.84 64.16 -86.61
CA THR A 1225 1.96 63.06 -85.63
C THR A 1225 0.70 62.19 -85.62
N ARG A 1226 0.87 60.93 -85.19
CA ARG A 1226 -0.23 59.97 -85.05
C ARG A 1226 -0.73 59.94 -83.61
N VAL A 1227 -2.04 59.93 -83.42
CA VAL A 1227 -2.70 59.87 -82.12
C VAL A 1227 -3.75 58.76 -82.15
N ILE A 1228 -3.74 57.90 -81.13
CA ILE A 1228 -4.71 56.80 -81.00
C ILE A 1228 -5.67 57.16 -79.86
N ILE A 1229 -6.95 57.31 -80.19
CA ILE A 1229 -8.02 57.38 -79.19
C ILE A 1229 -8.53 55.95 -78.99
N LYS A 1230 -8.37 55.42 -77.78
CA LYS A 1230 -8.82 54.07 -77.40
C LYS A 1230 -10.27 54.08 -76.97
#